data_AF-A0A816TID3-F1
#
_entry.id   AF-A0A816TID3-F1
#
_cell.length_a   1.000
_cell.length_b   1.000
_cell.length_c   1.000
_cell.angle_alpha   90.00
_cell.angle_beta   90.00
_cell.angle_gamma   90.00
#
_symmetry.space_group_name_H-M   'P 1'
#
loop_
_entity.id
_entity.type
_entity.pdbx_description
1 polymer ?
#
loop_
_entity_poly.entity_id
_entity_poly.type
_entity_poly.pdbx_seq_one_letter_code
_entity_poly.pdbx_strand_id
1 'polypeptide(L)'
;MNGGTDETNNNEHSSLSNSPASSSSSVRPKEEKISFHSASSYENSILTQNKMYTASNRANEENSTTVPNHTEENPMNKSLKRKVVSFSAMPCEKKVADVHDCLRYMQEGSDFLKVRSYVRQFRRLYKLNDCLTAISWYPTSKKPSKAIITIDSIKEVRLGKTTERLREHAQQFENESMLSIIYKDGNNDCAALDLVASSPDEANIWVTGLSCLIARHGSPLTPADLEDRQTMRDRWLHDAFAVGLSSSASESEQINHNEYQALSAKSSIDEEEAVRLLGDYGISQDKAKIRLQELQTRKHEDVRGLFSTEDLVNVFKKLTTRPEIYHLLVRYSQNQDFLSTEDLTLFLEAEQGMSKVASEKCADIIKKFEPSTEAKLLGHLGIDGFMNFLLSPECDIFNPANASVYQDMDQSLNHYFIASSHNTFLLADQLKGPSSVDGFIHALRRGCRCLDLHCFDGSDGQPSIHNGTLTSHIPLSEVLDVINYHAFEKTDYPLILCIEIQCSISQQELVAQLLVEKFGEKLFLHYILLTMDINTNSDKNRSLPSPNDLRGKIIIKSKKLPPCFPNENNKEYGEIIDDADCYEVTRRRSRKESNSKKHRKLSRAFSDLVCLLRSAPFEDFNTAFNEQQSDQICTFSENAGLRLATSDAEEFINYNKRFISRVTPGTWRVDSSNLNPQDFWNVGCQM
;
A
#
# COMPACT_ATOMS: atom_id res chain seq x y z
N MET A 1 10.88 -58.38 80.53
CA MET A 1 10.64 -58.53 79.07
C MET A 1 10.78 -57.14 78.47
N ASN A 2 11.99 -56.58 78.30
CA ASN A 2 13.11 -56.98 77.41
C ASN A 2 12.74 -56.73 75.93
N GLY A 3 13.31 -55.78 75.17
CA GLY A 3 14.16 -54.63 75.52
C GLY A 3 15.67 -54.77 75.25
N GLY A 4 16.21 -53.94 74.32
CA GLY A 4 17.64 -53.54 74.28
C GLY A 4 18.45 -53.74 72.98
N THR A 5 18.89 -52.62 72.38
CA THR A 5 20.27 -52.29 71.88
C THR A 5 20.98 -53.03 70.72
N ASP A 6 21.25 -52.24 69.65
CA ASP A 6 22.56 -51.86 69.03
C ASP A 6 23.36 -52.73 68.00
N GLU A 7 23.75 -52.05 66.88
CA GLU A 7 25.03 -51.94 66.11
C GLU A 7 26.05 -53.12 65.95
N THR A 8 26.92 -53.25 64.92
CA THR A 8 27.29 -52.55 63.65
C THR A 8 28.12 -53.50 62.73
N ASN A 9 28.36 -53.20 61.43
CA ASN A 9 29.57 -53.62 60.65
C ASN A 9 29.73 -53.01 59.22
N ASN A 10 30.91 -53.18 58.57
CA ASN A 10 31.41 -52.41 57.39
C ASN A 10 31.93 -53.23 56.15
N ASN A 11 31.93 -52.58 54.96
CA ASN A 11 32.87 -52.52 53.79
C ASN A 11 33.84 -53.70 53.41
N GLU A 12 34.38 -53.88 52.18
CA GLU A 12 34.21 -53.35 50.79
C GLU A 12 35.05 -54.22 49.78
N HIS A 13 34.89 -54.07 48.44
CA HIS A 13 35.90 -54.53 47.44
C HIS A 13 35.72 -53.98 46.00
N SER A 14 36.81 -53.75 45.25
CA SER A 14 36.86 -53.59 43.77
C SER A 14 38.30 -53.80 43.22
N SER A 15 38.51 -53.92 41.88
CA SER A 15 39.84 -54.21 41.27
C SER A 15 40.02 -53.77 39.79
N LEU A 16 41.28 -53.72 39.29
CA LEU A 16 41.73 -53.26 37.94
C LEU A 16 42.38 -54.43 37.12
N SER A 17 42.84 -54.37 35.85
CA SER A 17 43.29 -53.30 34.88
C SER A 17 43.12 -53.83 33.41
N ASN A 18 43.72 -53.39 32.27
CA ASN A 18 44.88 -52.54 31.91
C ASN A 18 44.80 -52.00 30.42
N SER A 19 45.93 -51.61 29.78
CA SER A 19 46.08 -50.91 28.47
C SER A 19 47.23 -51.50 27.60
N PRO A 20 47.80 -50.87 26.52
CA PRO A 20 47.31 -49.91 25.49
C PRO A 20 47.73 -50.26 24.02
N ALA A 21 47.20 -49.57 22.99
CA ALA A 21 47.80 -49.48 21.63
C ALA A 21 47.25 -48.27 20.82
N SER A 22 47.86 -47.91 19.68
CA SER A 22 47.63 -46.67 18.93
C SER A 22 47.09 -46.83 17.49
N SER A 23 46.34 -45.83 17.01
CA SER A 23 46.26 -45.46 15.58
C SER A 23 45.65 -44.05 15.41
N SER A 24 45.83 -43.44 14.23
CA SER A 24 45.38 -42.08 13.91
C SER A 24 44.40 -42.07 12.73
N SER A 25 43.45 -41.13 12.73
CA SER A 25 42.63 -40.78 11.57
C SER A 25 42.19 -39.32 11.64
N SER A 26 41.93 -38.70 10.49
CA SER A 26 41.60 -37.29 10.36
C SER A 26 40.21 -37.09 9.78
N VAL A 27 39.43 -36.17 10.38
CA VAL A 27 38.11 -35.75 9.90
C VAL A 27 38.06 -34.23 9.89
N ARG A 28 37.55 -33.65 8.79
CA ARG A 28 37.44 -32.19 8.62
C ARG A 28 36.20 -31.64 9.34
N PRO A 29 36.23 -30.39 9.84
CA PRO A 29 35.00 -29.71 10.26
C PRO A 29 34.07 -29.49 9.05
N LYS A 30 32.76 -29.47 9.30
CA LYS A 30 31.76 -28.92 8.38
C LYS A 30 31.31 -27.56 8.92
N GLU A 31 31.43 -26.53 8.09
CA GLU A 31 30.79 -25.24 8.30
C GLU A 31 29.36 -25.34 7.74
N GLU A 32 28.33 -25.21 8.60
CA GLU A 32 26.96 -25.06 8.12
C GLU A 32 26.64 -23.59 7.91
N LYS A 33 26.26 -23.25 6.67
CA LYS A 33 26.00 -21.86 6.26
C LYS A 33 24.67 -21.36 6.83
N ILE A 34 24.73 -20.31 7.64
CA ILE A 34 23.56 -19.53 8.03
C ILE A 34 23.01 -18.84 6.77
N SER A 35 21.81 -19.24 6.32
CA SER A 35 21.14 -18.62 5.18
C SER A 35 20.11 -17.58 5.65
N PHE A 36 20.46 -16.30 5.53
CA PHE A 36 19.49 -15.22 5.68
C PHE A 36 18.43 -15.32 4.56
N HIS A 37 17.22 -15.73 4.91
CA HIS A 37 16.07 -15.65 4.03
C HIS A 37 15.40 -14.29 4.21
N SER A 38 15.43 -13.47 3.16
CA SER A 38 14.88 -12.12 3.13
C SER A 38 13.44 -12.10 2.56
N ALA A 39 12.61 -11.22 3.14
CA ALA A 39 11.39 -10.56 2.62
C ALA A 39 10.30 -11.33 1.80
N SER A 40 10.64 -12.19 0.84
CA SER A 40 9.75 -12.64 -0.24
C SER A 40 8.62 -13.58 0.17
N SER A 41 8.61 -14.09 1.40
CA SER A 41 7.51 -14.93 1.90
C SER A 41 6.21 -14.14 2.15
N TYR A 42 6.30 -12.85 2.48
CA TYR A 42 5.13 -12.01 2.74
C TYR A 42 4.36 -11.66 1.45
N GLU A 43 5.06 -11.30 0.38
CA GLU A 43 4.44 -10.92 -0.91
C GLU A 43 3.66 -12.09 -1.55
N ASN A 44 4.22 -13.31 -1.48
CA ASN A 44 3.58 -14.51 -2.00
C ASN A 44 2.29 -14.89 -1.24
N SER A 45 2.18 -14.53 0.04
CA SER A 45 0.95 -14.71 0.83
C SER A 45 -0.18 -13.81 0.30
N ILE A 46 0.11 -12.51 0.13
CA ILE A 46 -0.84 -11.50 -0.38
C ILE A 46 -1.32 -11.86 -1.80
N LEU A 47 -0.40 -12.30 -2.67
CA LEU A 47 -0.73 -12.72 -4.04
C LEU A 47 -1.63 -13.97 -4.09
N THR A 48 -1.60 -14.80 -3.04
CA THR A 48 -2.44 -16.00 -2.92
C THR A 48 -3.82 -15.67 -2.37
N GLN A 49 -3.92 -14.79 -1.37
CA GLN A 49 -5.21 -14.31 -0.82
C GLN A 49 -6.04 -13.56 -1.89
N ASN A 50 -5.41 -12.70 -2.68
CA ASN A 50 -6.09 -11.96 -3.76
C ASN A 50 -6.69 -12.90 -4.82
N LYS A 51 -6.05 -14.05 -5.11
CA LYS A 51 -6.58 -15.06 -6.03
C LYS A 51 -7.80 -15.80 -5.47
N MET A 52 -7.87 -16.01 -4.15
CA MET A 52 -9.06 -16.57 -3.50
C MET A 52 -10.23 -15.57 -3.47
N TYR A 53 -9.98 -14.30 -3.17
CA TYR A 53 -11.01 -13.25 -3.19
C TYR A 53 -11.68 -13.11 -4.57
N THR A 54 -10.91 -13.14 -5.66
CA THR A 54 -11.46 -13.11 -7.02
C THR A 54 -12.24 -14.38 -7.42
N ALA A 55 -12.02 -15.51 -6.74
CA ALA A 55 -12.77 -16.74 -6.96
C ALA A 55 -14.13 -16.71 -6.22
N SER A 56 -14.16 -16.28 -4.95
CA SER A 56 -15.39 -16.19 -4.17
C SER A 56 -16.41 -15.22 -4.77
N ASN A 57 -15.97 -14.06 -5.28
CA ASN A 57 -16.90 -13.11 -5.90
C ASN A 57 -17.57 -13.66 -7.17
N ARG A 58 -16.90 -14.53 -7.94
CA ARG A 58 -17.53 -15.23 -9.08
C ARG A 58 -18.56 -16.27 -8.66
N ALA A 59 -18.35 -16.96 -7.54
CA ALA A 59 -19.28 -17.99 -7.06
C ALA A 59 -20.62 -17.43 -6.56
N ASN A 60 -20.65 -16.16 -6.13
CA ASN A 60 -21.85 -15.51 -5.61
C ASN A 60 -22.76 -14.90 -6.70
N GLU A 61 -22.30 -14.72 -7.94
CA GLU A 61 -23.13 -14.19 -9.04
C GLU A 61 -24.00 -15.27 -9.72
N GLU A 62 -23.70 -16.57 -9.56
CA GLU A 62 -24.40 -17.66 -10.27
C GLU A 62 -25.63 -18.24 -9.55
N ASN A 63 -25.96 -17.80 -8.32
CA ASN A 63 -27.08 -18.34 -7.52
C ASN A 63 -28.11 -17.27 -7.12
N SER A 64 -28.91 -16.78 -8.09
CA SER A 64 -30.15 -16.04 -7.79
C SER A 64 -31.21 -16.23 -8.89
N THR A 65 -32.20 -17.08 -8.65
CA THR A 65 -33.30 -17.36 -9.57
C THR A 65 -34.61 -16.65 -9.22
N THR A 66 -35.05 -15.77 -10.13
CA THR A 66 -36.46 -15.49 -10.49
C THR A 66 -37.49 -15.10 -9.40
N VAL A 67 -37.93 -13.84 -9.40
CA VAL A 67 -39.34 -13.44 -9.64
C VAL A 67 -39.37 -12.07 -10.39
N PRO A 68 -40.51 -11.42 -10.77
CA PRO A 68 -40.65 -10.92 -12.14
C PRO A 68 -40.59 -9.39 -12.31
N ASN A 69 -40.56 -8.96 -13.58
CA ASN A 69 -40.58 -7.55 -14.01
C ASN A 69 -41.76 -6.75 -13.46
N HIS A 70 -41.48 -5.52 -13.03
CA HIS A 70 -42.36 -4.37 -13.29
C HIS A 70 -41.52 -3.23 -13.87
N THR A 71 -42.07 -2.56 -14.89
CA THR A 71 -41.39 -1.50 -15.66
C THR A 71 -41.79 -0.12 -15.16
N GLU A 72 -40.82 0.72 -14.83
CA GLU A 72 -40.94 2.18 -14.90
C GLU A 72 -39.55 2.79 -15.15
N GLU A 73 -39.48 3.80 -16.03
CA GLU A 73 -38.22 4.39 -16.48
C GLU A 73 -37.79 5.58 -15.61
N ASN A 74 -36.51 5.69 -15.26
CA ASN A 74 -35.95 6.89 -14.65
C ASN A 74 -34.52 7.20 -15.16
N PRO A 75 -34.34 8.17 -16.07
CA PRO A 75 -33.14 8.27 -16.91
C PRO A 75 -32.00 9.13 -16.31
N MET A 76 -31.58 8.85 -15.06
CA MET A 76 -30.48 9.60 -14.41
C MET A 76 -29.49 8.75 -13.61
N ASN A 77 -28.74 7.88 -14.29
CA ASN A 77 -27.43 7.43 -13.77
C ASN A 77 -26.44 7.02 -14.87
N LYS A 78 -25.74 7.99 -15.48
CA LYS A 78 -24.59 7.70 -16.36
C LYS A 78 -23.37 7.33 -15.51
N SER A 79 -23.20 6.04 -15.25
CA SER A 79 -22.00 5.49 -14.62
C SER A 79 -20.73 5.99 -15.34
N LEU A 80 -19.93 6.79 -14.62
CA LEU A 80 -18.58 7.21 -15.01
C LEU A 80 -17.65 5.99 -14.96
N LYS A 81 -17.61 5.24 -16.07
CA LYS A 81 -16.76 4.05 -16.20
C LYS A 81 -15.28 4.46 -16.14
N ARG A 82 -14.68 4.32 -14.95
CA ARG A 82 -13.23 4.40 -14.75
C ARG A 82 -12.55 3.45 -15.74
N LYS A 83 -11.66 3.99 -16.58
CA LYS A 83 -10.68 3.19 -17.30
C LYS A 83 -9.67 2.68 -16.27
N VAL A 84 -9.14 1.47 -16.48
CA VAL A 84 -8.04 0.91 -15.69
C VAL A 84 -6.99 0.47 -16.70
N VAL A 85 -5.78 1.01 -16.58
CA VAL A 85 -4.64 0.69 -17.45
C VAL A 85 -3.94 -0.56 -16.89
N SER A 86 -3.56 -1.50 -17.76
CA SER A 86 -2.82 -2.71 -17.37
C SER A 86 -1.31 -2.49 -17.47
N PHE A 87 -0.60 -2.60 -16.36
CA PHE A 87 0.87 -2.57 -16.33
C PHE A 87 1.44 -3.99 -16.33
N SER A 88 1.43 -4.64 -17.50
CA SER A 88 1.88 -6.02 -17.70
C SER A 88 2.90 -6.13 -18.84
N ALA A 89 4.09 -5.57 -18.63
CA ALA A 89 5.19 -5.62 -19.59
C ALA A 89 5.69 -7.07 -19.80
N MET A 90 5.80 -7.47 -21.06
CA MET A 90 6.30 -8.78 -21.52
C MET A 90 7.81 -8.72 -21.81
N PRO A 91 8.59 -9.80 -21.57
CA PRO A 91 10.06 -9.81 -21.75
C PRO A 91 10.60 -9.66 -23.19
N CYS A 92 9.76 -9.25 -24.16
CA CYS A 92 10.09 -9.16 -25.59
C CYS A 92 9.90 -7.75 -26.18
N GLU A 93 9.54 -6.76 -25.37
CA GLU A 93 9.31 -5.38 -25.81
C GLU A 93 10.59 -4.73 -26.38
N LYS A 94 10.63 -4.60 -27.71
CA LYS A 94 11.55 -3.70 -28.41
C LYS A 94 11.24 -2.27 -27.95
N LYS A 95 12.05 -1.74 -27.04
CA LYS A 95 11.89 -0.37 -26.53
C LYS A 95 11.86 0.65 -27.67
N VAL A 96 10.85 1.52 -27.63
CA VAL A 96 10.76 2.77 -28.38
C VAL A 96 11.36 3.89 -27.52
N ALA A 97 12.31 4.64 -28.07
CA ALA A 97 12.83 5.86 -27.44
C ALA A 97 12.32 7.15 -28.11
N ASP A 98 11.79 7.07 -29.34
CA ASP A 98 11.36 8.22 -30.15
C ASP A 98 10.42 7.82 -31.32
N VAL A 99 9.94 8.80 -32.11
CA VAL A 99 9.12 8.54 -33.31
C VAL A 99 9.85 7.73 -34.38
N HIS A 100 11.18 7.88 -34.50
CA HIS A 100 11.95 7.20 -35.54
C HIS A 100 12.05 5.68 -35.29
N ASP A 101 12.12 5.25 -34.02
CA ASP A 101 11.92 3.86 -33.62
C ASP A 101 10.52 3.35 -34.02
N CYS A 102 9.46 4.14 -33.81
CA CYS A 102 8.10 3.79 -34.27
C CYS A 102 8.02 3.63 -35.80
N LEU A 103 8.58 4.57 -36.56
CA LEU A 103 8.59 4.51 -38.03
C LEU A 103 9.38 3.29 -38.55
N ARG A 104 10.53 2.99 -37.94
CA ARG A 104 11.34 1.80 -38.27
C ARG A 104 10.58 0.51 -37.97
N TYR A 105 9.87 0.45 -36.84
CA TYR A 105 9.00 -0.68 -36.48
C TYR A 105 7.84 -0.86 -37.48
N MET A 106 7.22 0.24 -37.93
CA MET A 106 6.19 0.19 -38.98
C MET A 106 6.72 -0.30 -40.34
N GLN A 107 8.01 -0.08 -40.64
CA GLN A 107 8.69 -0.62 -41.82
C GLN A 107 9.07 -2.11 -41.65
N GLU A 108 9.52 -2.53 -40.45
CA GLU A 108 9.68 -3.95 -40.10
C GLU A 108 8.36 -4.73 -40.28
N GLY A 109 7.24 -4.13 -39.87
CA GLY A 109 5.87 -4.56 -40.16
C GLY A 109 5.17 -5.30 -39.02
N SER A 110 3.85 -5.13 -38.96
CA SER A 110 3.00 -5.51 -37.81
C SER A 110 1.76 -6.31 -38.19
N ASP A 111 1.33 -7.20 -37.32
CA ASP A 111 0.47 -8.33 -37.66
C ASP A 111 -0.97 -8.13 -37.17
N PHE A 112 -1.70 -7.21 -37.82
CA PHE A 112 -3.03 -6.76 -37.39
C PHE A 112 -4.18 -7.67 -37.85
N LEU A 113 -5.19 -7.80 -36.99
CA LEU A 113 -6.49 -8.34 -37.32
C LEU A 113 -7.39 -7.24 -37.93
N LYS A 114 -7.58 -7.27 -39.26
CA LYS A 114 -8.47 -6.33 -39.97
C LYS A 114 -9.93 -6.70 -39.74
N VAL A 115 -10.69 -5.85 -39.06
CA VAL A 115 -12.12 -6.05 -38.80
C VAL A 115 -12.94 -5.55 -39.99
N ARG A 116 -13.96 -6.31 -40.41
CA ARG A 116 -14.98 -5.87 -41.39
C ARG A 116 -16.42 -6.08 -40.90
N SER A 117 -16.66 -7.14 -40.15
CA SER A 117 -17.86 -7.36 -39.33
C SER A 117 -17.55 -8.46 -38.32
N TYR A 118 -18.47 -8.73 -37.37
CA TYR A 118 -18.32 -9.76 -36.33
C TYR A 118 -17.75 -11.11 -36.82
N VAL A 119 -18.20 -11.58 -38.00
CA VAL A 119 -17.78 -12.87 -38.60
C VAL A 119 -16.66 -12.71 -39.64
N ARG A 120 -16.31 -11.47 -40.04
CA ARG A 120 -15.34 -11.20 -41.13
C ARG A 120 -14.14 -10.43 -40.59
N GLN A 121 -13.22 -11.18 -40.01
CA GLN A 121 -11.94 -10.72 -39.48
C GLN A 121 -10.80 -11.32 -40.34
N PHE A 122 -9.71 -10.56 -40.60
CA PHE A 122 -8.61 -11.01 -41.45
C PHE A 122 -7.24 -10.60 -40.89
N ARG A 123 -6.44 -11.57 -40.41
CA ARG A 123 -5.05 -11.33 -39.98
C ARG A 123 -4.17 -11.00 -41.19
N ARG A 124 -3.38 -9.93 -41.11
CA ARG A 124 -2.51 -9.42 -42.19
C ARG A 124 -1.32 -8.69 -41.59
N LEU A 125 -0.14 -8.87 -42.18
CA LEU A 125 0.97 -7.97 -41.93
C LEU A 125 0.71 -6.64 -42.66
N TYR A 126 0.83 -5.52 -41.95
CA TYR A 126 0.87 -4.17 -42.50
C TYR A 126 2.30 -3.66 -42.45
N LYS A 127 2.70 -2.90 -43.48
CA LYS A 127 4.02 -2.26 -43.58
C LYS A 127 3.88 -0.84 -44.10
N LEU A 128 4.56 0.11 -43.46
CA LEU A 128 4.93 1.39 -44.04
C LEU A 128 6.02 1.15 -45.10
N ASN A 129 6.00 1.89 -46.20
CA ASN A 129 7.02 1.78 -47.24
C ASN A 129 8.32 2.52 -46.86
N ASP A 130 9.40 2.20 -47.56
CA ASP A 130 10.73 2.78 -47.33
C ASP A 130 10.73 4.32 -47.50
N CYS A 131 9.85 4.84 -48.37
CA CYS A 131 9.67 6.26 -48.62
C CYS A 131 8.73 6.99 -47.64
N LEU A 132 8.18 6.30 -46.63
CA LEU A 132 7.26 6.85 -45.61
C LEU A 132 5.93 7.46 -46.15
N THR A 133 5.61 7.25 -47.43
CA THR A 133 4.45 7.85 -48.13
C THR A 133 3.19 6.99 -48.14
N ALA A 134 3.26 5.69 -47.84
CA ALA A 134 2.10 4.82 -47.88
C ALA A 134 2.22 3.56 -47.01
N ILE A 135 1.09 3.14 -46.43
CA ILE A 135 0.95 1.83 -45.78
C ILE A 135 0.35 0.79 -46.73
N SER A 136 0.85 -0.43 -46.67
CA SER A 136 0.46 -1.57 -47.49
C SER A 136 0.17 -2.81 -46.62
N TRP A 137 -0.49 -3.85 -47.16
CA TRP A 137 -0.74 -5.08 -46.40
C TRP A 137 -0.75 -6.38 -47.22
N TYR A 138 -0.37 -7.49 -46.57
CA TYR A 138 -0.47 -8.85 -47.12
C TYR A 138 -0.87 -9.87 -46.03
N PRO A 139 -1.47 -11.03 -46.39
CA PRO A 139 -1.94 -11.41 -47.72
C PRO A 139 -3.17 -10.60 -48.17
N THR A 140 -3.41 -10.55 -49.48
CA THR A 140 -4.56 -9.84 -50.03
C THR A 140 -5.02 -10.43 -51.37
N SER A 141 -6.34 -10.55 -51.54
CA SER A 141 -6.98 -11.02 -52.79
C SER A 141 -7.19 -9.90 -53.82
N LYS A 142 -6.77 -8.68 -53.51
CA LYS A 142 -6.74 -7.55 -54.46
C LYS A 142 -5.39 -7.52 -55.19
N LYS A 143 -5.33 -6.87 -56.36
CA LYS A 143 -4.03 -6.46 -56.94
C LYS A 143 -3.26 -5.60 -55.92
N PRO A 144 -1.92 -5.70 -55.80
CA PRO A 144 -1.15 -4.95 -54.80
C PRO A 144 -1.42 -3.44 -54.81
N SER A 145 -1.58 -2.82 -55.99
CA SER A 145 -1.95 -1.41 -56.15
C SER A 145 -3.34 -1.02 -55.63
N LYS A 146 -4.14 -1.97 -55.13
CA LYS A 146 -5.42 -1.75 -54.42
C LYS A 146 -5.39 -2.24 -52.97
N ALA A 147 -4.20 -2.52 -52.44
CA ALA A 147 -3.92 -2.97 -51.08
C ALA A 147 -2.99 -1.99 -50.32
N ILE A 148 -3.13 -0.70 -50.64
CA ILE A 148 -2.31 0.42 -50.18
C ILE A 148 -3.24 1.56 -49.76
N ILE A 149 -2.82 2.35 -48.76
CA ILE A 149 -3.39 3.66 -48.39
C ILE A 149 -2.20 4.64 -48.33
N THR A 150 -2.27 5.77 -49.05
CA THR A 150 -1.25 6.83 -48.97
C THR A 150 -1.44 7.66 -47.72
N ILE A 151 -0.35 8.15 -47.11
CA ILE A 151 -0.40 9.00 -45.91
C ILE A 151 -1.24 10.25 -46.16
N ASP A 152 -1.09 10.90 -47.31
CA ASP A 152 -1.86 12.11 -47.71
C ASP A 152 -3.38 11.90 -47.76
N SER A 153 -3.83 10.64 -47.85
CA SER A 153 -5.26 10.30 -47.83
C SER A 153 -5.82 10.14 -46.41
N ILE A 154 -4.96 9.93 -45.41
CA ILE A 154 -5.37 9.72 -44.01
C ILE A 154 -5.69 11.08 -43.39
N LYS A 155 -6.86 11.19 -42.76
CA LYS A 155 -7.29 12.39 -42.02
C LYS A 155 -6.83 12.37 -40.57
N GLU A 156 -6.89 11.20 -39.95
CA GLU A 156 -6.68 10.99 -38.51
C GLU A 156 -6.51 9.48 -38.23
N VAL A 157 -5.86 9.15 -37.11
CA VAL A 157 -5.87 7.81 -36.53
C VAL A 157 -6.43 7.90 -35.12
N ARG A 158 -7.29 6.94 -34.75
CA ARG A 158 -7.97 6.92 -33.46
C ARG A 158 -7.68 5.63 -32.72
N LEU A 159 -7.21 5.74 -31.48
CA LEU A 159 -7.03 4.60 -30.57
C LEU A 159 -8.37 4.24 -29.91
N GLY A 160 -8.64 2.94 -29.75
CA GLY A 160 -9.80 2.40 -29.06
C GLY A 160 -11.08 2.26 -29.88
N LYS A 161 -12.17 1.97 -29.16
CA LYS A 161 -13.50 1.59 -29.68
C LYS A 161 -14.28 2.77 -30.30
N THR A 162 -13.65 3.48 -31.25
CA THR A 162 -14.15 4.77 -31.79
C THR A 162 -15.11 4.61 -32.97
N THR A 163 -15.00 3.54 -33.75
CA THR A 163 -16.00 3.18 -34.77
C THR A 163 -17.04 2.21 -34.22
N GLU A 164 -18.22 2.20 -34.82
CA GLU A 164 -19.30 1.28 -34.47
C GLU A 164 -18.88 -0.19 -34.53
N ARG A 165 -18.12 -0.56 -35.57
CA ARG A 165 -17.60 -1.92 -35.77
C ARG A 165 -16.68 -2.36 -34.63
N LEU A 166 -15.87 -1.46 -34.06
CA LEU A 166 -15.05 -1.76 -32.89
C LEU A 166 -15.85 -1.73 -31.58
N ARG A 167 -16.93 -0.94 -31.50
CA ARG A 167 -17.89 -1.00 -30.37
C ARG A 167 -18.64 -2.34 -30.31
N GLU A 168 -18.97 -2.96 -31.44
CA GLU A 168 -19.54 -4.33 -31.49
C GLU A 168 -18.58 -5.37 -30.90
N HIS A 169 -17.28 -5.23 -31.13
CA HIS A 169 -16.24 -6.16 -30.65
C HIS A 169 -15.75 -5.83 -29.23
N ALA A 170 -16.45 -4.95 -28.50
CA ALA A 170 -15.98 -4.36 -27.25
C ALA A 170 -15.78 -5.35 -26.08
N GLN A 171 -16.30 -6.58 -26.18
CA GLN A 171 -16.11 -7.66 -25.21
C GLN A 171 -15.03 -8.68 -25.65
N GLN A 172 -14.68 -8.73 -26.94
CA GLN A 172 -13.71 -9.69 -27.48
C GLN A 172 -12.25 -9.22 -27.34
N PHE A 173 -12.03 -7.90 -27.43
CA PHE A 173 -10.69 -7.31 -27.45
C PHE A 173 -10.54 -6.15 -26.46
N GLU A 174 -9.33 -6.02 -25.92
CA GLU A 174 -8.89 -4.91 -25.08
C GLU A 174 -9.02 -3.58 -25.82
N ASN A 175 -9.42 -2.51 -25.11
CA ASN A 175 -9.63 -1.22 -25.76
C ASN A 175 -8.33 -0.62 -26.32
N GLU A 176 -7.20 -0.86 -25.67
CA GLU A 176 -5.94 -0.18 -25.99
C GLU A 176 -5.20 -0.85 -27.16
N SER A 177 -5.51 -2.13 -27.44
CA SER A 177 -5.02 -2.89 -28.60
C SER A 177 -5.81 -2.63 -29.90
N MET A 178 -6.76 -1.68 -29.91
CA MET A 178 -7.61 -1.38 -31.08
C MET A 178 -7.31 -0.01 -31.68
N LEU A 179 -7.36 0.11 -33.00
CA LEU A 179 -7.24 1.40 -33.70
C LEU A 179 -8.09 1.47 -34.99
N SER A 180 -8.50 2.68 -35.34
CA SER A 180 -9.17 3.02 -36.59
C SER A 180 -8.38 4.08 -37.36
N ILE A 181 -7.97 3.77 -38.58
CA ILE A 181 -7.35 4.71 -39.52
C ILE A 181 -8.47 5.28 -40.40
N ILE A 182 -8.70 6.59 -40.34
CA ILE A 182 -9.76 7.27 -41.09
C ILE A 182 -9.13 7.96 -42.30
N TYR A 183 -9.56 7.59 -43.51
CA TYR A 183 -8.92 8.03 -44.75
C TYR A 183 -9.95 8.36 -45.84
N LYS A 184 -9.54 9.16 -46.82
CA LYS A 184 -10.28 9.42 -48.06
C LYS A 184 -10.03 8.27 -49.04
N ASP A 185 -11.09 7.65 -49.55
CA ASP A 185 -10.93 6.63 -50.59
C ASP A 185 -10.87 7.23 -52.01
N GLY A 186 -10.87 6.38 -53.03
CA GLY A 186 -10.76 6.78 -54.44
C GLY A 186 -11.94 7.62 -54.96
N ASN A 187 -13.06 7.69 -54.23
CA ASN A 187 -14.19 8.55 -54.52
C ASN A 187 -14.15 9.88 -53.71
N ASN A 188 -13.08 10.11 -52.92
CA ASN A 188 -12.96 11.18 -51.91
C ASN A 188 -13.92 11.01 -50.70
N ASP A 189 -14.57 9.85 -50.57
CA ASP A 189 -15.44 9.49 -49.43
C ASP A 189 -14.63 9.12 -48.18
N CYS A 190 -15.19 9.36 -46.99
CA CYS A 190 -14.55 8.99 -45.72
C CYS A 190 -14.72 7.50 -45.42
N ALA A 191 -13.64 6.73 -45.60
CA ALA A 191 -13.54 5.34 -45.22
C ALA A 191 -12.82 5.15 -43.87
N ALA A 192 -13.19 4.10 -43.14
CA ALA A 192 -12.53 3.68 -41.90
C ALA A 192 -11.93 2.28 -42.05
N LEU A 193 -10.64 2.16 -41.72
CA LEU A 193 -9.91 0.91 -41.60
C LEU A 193 -9.75 0.57 -40.11
N ASP A 194 -10.53 -0.40 -39.64
CA ASP A 194 -10.50 -0.89 -38.27
C ASP A 194 -9.53 -2.07 -38.12
N LEU A 195 -8.68 -2.01 -37.11
CA LEU A 195 -7.59 -2.94 -36.81
C LEU A 195 -7.58 -3.31 -35.32
N VAL A 196 -7.18 -4.54 -35.02
CA VAL A 196 -6.73 -4.97 -33.68
C VAL A 196 -5.27 -5.40 -33.78
N ALA A 197 -4.42 -4.86 -32.91
CA ALA A 197 -3.02 -5.20 -32.75
C ALA A 197 -2.83 -6.50 -31.95
N SER A 198 -1.59 -6.99 -31.86
CA SER A 198 -1.23 -8.07 -30.95
C SER A 198 -1.02 -7.61 -29.50
N SER A 199 -0.69 -6.33 -29.26
CA SER A 199 -0.60 -5.70 -27.94
C SER A 199 -1.03 -4.22 -27.97
N PRO A 200 -1.30 -3.61 -26.79
CA PRO A 200 -1.49 -2.16 -26.67
C PRO A 200 -0.31 -1.36 -27.22
N ASP A 201 0.92 -1.84 -27.05
CA ASP A 201 2.13 -1.14 -27.52
C ASP A 201 2.23 -1.12 -29.03
N GLU A 202 1.96 -2.24 -29.71
CA GLU A 202 1.92 -2.28 -31.17
C GLU A 202 0.83 -1.34 -31.74
N ALA A 203 -0.31 -1.20 -31.05
CA ALA A 203 -1.31 -0.21 -31.39
C ALA A 203 -0.79 1.23 -31.18
N ASN A 204 -0.23 1.55 -30.01
CA ASN A 204 0.30 2.89 -29.72
C ASN A 204 1.45 3.29 -30.66
N ILE A 205 2.35 2.36 -31.01
CA ILE A 205 3.43 2.57 -31.99
C ILE A 205 2.87 3.03 -33.34
N TRP A 206 1.87 2.31 -33.86
CA TRP A 206 1.27 2.62 -35.15
C TRP A 206 0.41 3.89 -35.12
N VAL A 207 -0.30 4.17 -34.01
CA VAL A 207 -0.99 5.47 -33.84
C VAL A 207 0.02 6.62 -33.80
N THR A 208 1.11 6.49 -33.04
CA THR A 208 2.15 7.52 -32.87
C THR A 208 2.86 7.82 -34.18
N GLY A 209 3.38 6.78 -34.86
CA GLY A 209 4.08 6.93 -36.13
C GLY A 209 3.19 7.48 -37.24
N LEU A 210 1.96 6.98 -37.39
CA LEU A 210 1.02 7.53 -38.38
C LEU A 210 0.63 8.97 -38.08
N SER A 211 0.38 9.33 -36.82
CA SER A 211 -0.10 10.67 -36.48
C SER A 211 1.00 11.74 -36.64
N CYS A 212 2.26 11.39 -36.40
CA CYS A 212 3.41 12.24 -36.77
C CYS A 212 3.51 12.45 -38.30
N LEU A 213 3.28 11.41 -39.10
CA LEU A 213 3.25 11.52 -40.57
C LEU A 213 2.08 12.39 -41.07
N ILE A 214 0.90 12.30 -40.43
CA ILE A 214 -0.31 13.07 -40.82
C ILE A 214 -0.19 14.56 -40.46
N ALA A 215 0.42 14.89 -39.30
CA ALA A 215 0.58 16.26 -38.83
C ALA A 215 1.43 17.14 -39.79
N ARG A 216 2.23 16.52 -40.66
CA ARG A 216 3.12 17.18 -41.63
C ARG A 216 2.50 17.26 -43.04
N HIS A 217 1.32 17.88 -43.15
CA HIS A 217 0.51 17.97 -44.38
C HIS A 217 1.31 18.16 -45.70
N GLY A 218 1.58 17.06 -46.41
CA GLY A 218 2.11 17.06 -47.78
C GLY A 218 3.55 17.54 -47.98
N SER A 219 4.30 17.84 -46.92
CA SER A 219 5.73 18.17 -47.04
C SER A 219 6.56 16.88 -47.06
N PRO A 220 7.46 16.67 -48.05
CA PRO A 220 8.43 15.59 -47.99
C PRO A 220 9.26 15.69 -46.71
N LEU A 221 9.56 14.54 -46.10
CA LEU A 221 10.54 14.43 -45.02
C LEU A 221 11.94 14.51 -45.63
N THR A 222 12.70 15.58 -45.33
CA THR A 222 14.16 15.50 -45.45
C THR A 222 14.73 14.79 -44.22
N PRO A 223 15.95 14.22 -44.27
CA PRO A 223 16.59 13.67 -43.06
C PRO A 223 16.77 14.74 -41.96
N ALA A 224 17.12 15.97 -42.32
CA ALA A 224 17.28 17.07 -41.38
C ALA A 224 15.99 17.39 -40.60
N ASP A 225 14.83 17.29 -41.24
CA ASP A 225 13.50 17.47 -40.63
C ASP A 225 13.16 16.42 -39.54
N LEU A 226 13.90 15.31 -39.47
CA LEU A 226 13.77 14.26 -38.45
C LEU A 226 14.81 14.42 -37.35
N GLU A 227 15.99 14.93 -37.68
CA GLU A 227 17.07 15.23 -36.73
C GLU A 227 16.67 16.40 -35.81
N ASP A 228 16.14 17.49 -36.38
CA ASP A 228 15.90 18.78 -35.69
C ASP A 228 15.05 18.65 -34.42
N ARG A 229 14.03 17.76 -34.44
CA ARG A 229 13.11 17.53 -33.32
C ARG A 229 13.75 16.85 -32.11
N GLN A 230 14.80 16.06 -32.28
CA GLN A 230 15.49 15.43 -31.15
C GLN A 230 16.61 16.31 -30.57
N THR A 231 17.06 17.33 -31.32
CA THR A 231 18.23 18.15 -30.94
C THR A 231 18.11 18.77 -29.56
N MET A 232 16.93 19.12 -29.05
CA MET A 232 16.78 19.82 -27.77
C MET A 232 17.06 18.91 -26.56
N ARG A 233 16.57 17.67 -26.60
CA ARG A 233 16.87 16.67 -25.55
C ARG A 233 18.33 16.23 -25.63
N ASP A 234 18.83 16.07 -26.85
CA ASP A 234 20.18 15.56 -27.07
C ASP A 234 21.24 16.62 -26.76
N ARG A 235 21.02 17.90 -27.13
CA ARG A 235 21.85 19.03 -26.67
C ARG A 235 21.85 19.15 -25.15
N TRP A 236 20.68 19.11 -24.51
CA TRP A 236 20.61 19.11 -23.05
C TRP A 236 21.44 17.98 -22.42
N LEU A 237 21.36 16.75 -22.95
CA LEU A 237 22.17 15.63 -22.43
C LEU A 237 23.67 15.78 -22.72
N HIS A 238 24.05 16.29 -23.91
CA HIS A 238 25.45 16.60 -24.22
C HIS A 238 26.02 17.68 -23.29
N ASP A 239 25.28 18.77 -23.04
CA ASP A 239 25.66 19.81 -22.08
C ASP A 239 25.72 19.26 -20.64
N ALA A 240 24.73 18.46 -20.24
CA ALA A 240 24.62 17.85 -18.92
C ALA A 240 25.78 16.90 -18.60
N PHE A 241 26.25 16.12 -19.58
CA PHE A 241 27.44 15.29 -19.44
C PHE A 241 28.74 16.10 -19.56
N ALA A 242 28.79 17.15 -20.38
CA ALA A 242 29.94 18.05 -20.46
C ALA A 242 30.21 18.76 -19.12
N VAL A 243 29.17 19.25 -18.43
CA VAL A 243 29.26 19.80 -17.06
C VAL A 243 29.74 18.75 -16.05
N GLY A 244 29.24 17.51 -16.17
CA GLY A 244 29.67 16.39 -15.33
C GLY A 244 31.15 16.03 -15.52
N LEU A 245 31.67 16.18 -16.74
CA LEU A 245 33.08 15.97 -17.12
C LEU A 245 33.99 17.17 -16.81
N SER A 246 33.45 18.38 -16.65
CA SER A 246 34.20 19.55 -16.18
C SER A 246 34.30 19.59 -14.66
N SER A 247 33.27 19.11 -13.94
CA SER A 247 33.25 19.07 -12.47
C SER A 247 34.23 18.05 -11.85
N SER A 248 34.79 17.13 -12.66
CA SER A 248 35.91 16.25 -12.27
C SER A 248 37.30 16.84 -12.60
N ALA A 249 37.35 18.03 -13.21
CA ALA A 249 38.56 18.85 -13.37
C ALA A 249 38.59 19.99 -12.34
N SER A 250 39.79 20.51 -12.06
CA SER A 250 40.03 21.49 -10.99
C SER A 250 39.24 22.80 -11.15
N GLU A 251 38.75 23.35 -10.03
CA GLU A 251 37.95 24.58 -9.97
C GLU A 251 38.64 25.79 -10.63
N SER A 252 38.18 26.20 -11.83
CA SER A 252 38.40 27.55 -12.35
C SER A 252 37.43 27.94 -13.48
N GLU A 253 36.80 29.10 -13.28
CA GLU A 253 36.14 29.96 -14.28
C GLU A 253 34.87 29.46 -15.02
N GLN A 254 34.12 30.41 -15.58
CA GLN A 254 32.84 30.18 -16.26
C GLN A 254 33.07 29.85 -17.74
N ILE A 255 32.94 28.57 -18.07
CA ILE A 255 33.21 28.01 -19.40
C ILE A 255 32.26 28.61 -20.45
N ASN A 256 32.82 29.11 -21.56
CA ASN A 256 32.03 29.69 -22.67
C ASN A 256 31.47 28.60 -23.60
N HIS A 257 30.36 28.89 -24.30
CA HIS A 257 29.67 27.94 -25.18
C HIS A 257 30.56 27.31 -26.27
N ASN A 258 31.64 27.99 -26.69
CA ASN A 258 32.63 27.45 -27.64
C ASN A 258 33.56 26.39 -27.03
N GLU A 259 33.80 26.41 -25.72
CA GLU A 259 34.59 25.37 -25.03
C GLU A 259 33.76 24.13 -24.72
N TYR A 260 32.42 24.25 -24.60
CA TYR A 260 31.53 23.09 -24.53
C TYR A 260 31.71 22.17 -25.76
N GLN A 261 31.85 22.73 -26.97
CA GLN A 261 32.15 21.95 -28.18
C GLN A 261 33.54 21.31 -28.17
N ALA A 262 34.51 21.84 -27.42
CA ALA A 262 35.84 21.25 -27.25
C ALA A 262 35.85 20.13 -26.19
N LEU A 263 35.04 20.28 -25.13
CA LEU A 263 34.89 19.29 -24.07
C LEU A 263 33.98 18.12 -24.48
N SER A 264 32.93 18.36 -25.28
CA SER A 264 32.14 17.29 -25.91
C SER A 264 32.95 16.51 -26.94
N ALA A 265 34.04 17.09 -27.47
CA ALA A 265 35.01 16.42 -28.34
C ALA A 265 36.08 15.61 -27.59
N LYS A 266 35.99 15.47 -26.26
CA LYS A 266 36.80 14.53 -25.46
C LYS A 266 36.38 13.09 -25.81
N SER A 267 36.94 12.58 -26.90
CA SER A 267 36.43 11.44 -27.70
C SER A 267 36.37 10.06 -27.02
N SER A 268 36.79 9.96 -25.76
CA SER A 268 36.93 8.71 -25.01
C SER A 268 36.72 8.96 -23.51
N ILE A 269 35.60 8.45 -23.00
CA ILE A 269 35.22 8.37 -21.59
C ILE A 269 35.33 6.88 -21.19
N ASP A 270 35.93 6.57 -20.05
CA ASP A 270 36.03 5.18 -19.55
C ASP A 270 34.72 4.68 -18.90
N GLU A 271 34.66 3.39 -18.55
CA GLU A 271 33.47 2.77 -17.97
C GLU A 271 33.13 3.27 -16.55
N GLU A 272 34.10 3.75 -15.76
CA GLU A 272 33.85 4.22 -14.40
C GLU A 272 33.25 5.64 -14.42
N GLU A 273 33.85 6.55 -15.19
CA GLU A 273 33.32 7.90 -15.41
C GLU A 273 31.98 7.86 -16.15
N ALA A 274 31.81 6.98 -17.15
CA ALA A 274 30.53 6.78 -17.85
C ALA A 274 29.41 6.33 -16.90
N VAL A 275 29.70 5.41 -15.96
CA VAL A 275 28.73 4.93 -14.98
C VAL A 275 28.45 5.98 -13.89
N ARG A 276 29.44 6.79 -13.51
CA ARG A 276 29.23 7.95 -12.63
C ARG A 276 28.28 8.95 -13.27
N LEU A 277 28.57 9.41 -14.49
CA LEU A 277 27.76 10.41 -15.21
C LEU A 277 26.31 9.96 -15.40
N LEU A 278 26.05 8.68 -15.68
CA LEU A 278 24.69 8.14 -15.74
C LEU A 278 24.03 8.06 -14.35
N GLY A 279 24.83 7.78 -13.30
CA GLY A 279 24.40 7.75 -11.91
C GLY A 279 24.00 9.12 -11.34
N ASP A 280 24.70 10.18 -11.74
CA ASP A 280 24.41 11.57 -11.34
C ASP A 280 22.99 12.01 -11.79
N TYR A 281 22.46 11.41 -12.87
CA TYR A 281 21.09 11.59 -13.34
C TYR A 281 20.16 10.40 -12.99
N GLY A 282 20.45 9.69 -11.89
CA GLY A 282 19.53 8.75 -11.25
C GLY A 282 19.51 7.32 -11.81
N ILE A 283 20.38 6.96 -12.74
CA ILE A 283 20.48 5.59 -13.27
C ILE A 283 21.28 4.72 -12.29
N SER A 284 20.69 3.63 -11.79
CA SER A 284 21.39 2.73 -10.87
C SER A 284 22.63 2.10 -11.53
N GLN A 285 23.76 2.12 -10.82
CA GLN A 285 25.09 1.69 -11.26
C GLN A 285 25.10 0.38 -12.08
N ASP A 286 24.38 -0.65 -11.62
CA ASP A 286 24.32 -1.95 -12.29
C ASP A 286 23.62 -1.90 -13.67
N LYS A 287 22.57 -1.08 -13.80
CA LYS A 287 21.84 -0.89 -15.07
C LYS A 287 22.70 -0.15 -16.09
N ALA A 288 23.48 0.85 -15.63
CA ALA A 288 24.45 1.55 -16.47
C ALA A 288 25.52 0.58 -16.98
N LYS A 289 26.18 -0.17 -16.08
CA LYS A 289 27.21 -1.17 -16.42
C LYS A 289 26.72 -2.20 -17.44
N ILE A 290 25.57 -2.84 -17.19
CA ILE A 290 24.98 -3.81 -18.13
C ILE A 290 24.75 -3.18 -19.52
N ARG A 291 24.18 -1.97 -19.58
CA ARG A 291 23.84 -1.32 -20.85
C ARG A 291 25.08 -0.86 -21.63
N LEU A 292 26.12 -0.43 -20.93
CA LEU A 292 27.42 -0.04 -21.50
C LEU A 292 28.18 -1.26 -22.03
N GLN A 293 28.19 -2.37 -21.30
CA GLN A 293 28.79 -3.64 -21.73
C GLN A 293 28.07 -4.22 -22.96
N GLU A 294 26.73 -4.14 -23.03
CA GLU A 294 25.98 -4.47 -24.25
C GLU A 294 26.44 -3.66 -25.49
N LEU A 295 26.80 -2.39 -25.34
CA LEU A 295 27.38 -1.60 -26.44
C LEU A 295 28.80 -2.05 -26.78
N GLN A 296 29.64 -2.35 -25.79
CA GLN A 296 31.00 -2.86 -26.01
C GLN A 296 31.01 -4.17 -26.82
N THR A 297 30.03 -5.07 -26.63
CA THR A 297 29.93 -6.31 -27.44
C THR A 297 29.75 -6.09 -28.95
N ARG A 298 29.49 -4.85 -29.37
CA ARG A 298 29.31 -4.45 -30.78
C ARG A 298 30.50 -3.64 -31.33
N LYS A 299 31.46 -3.26 -30.48
CA LYS A 299 32.67 -2.52 -30.88
C LYS A 299 33.82 -3.49 -31.22
N HIS A 300 34.76 -3.05 -32.05
CA HIS A 300 35.98 -3.80 -32.37
C HIS A 300 36.88 -3.94 -31.12
N GLU A 301 37.75 -4.95 -31.09
CA GLU A 301 38.48 -5.32 -29.87
C GLU A 301 39.33 -4.17 -29.29
N ASP A 302 39.89 -3.34 -30.17
CA ASP A 302 40.79 -2.22 -29.88
C ASP A 302 40.11 -0.99 -29.27
N VAL A 303 38.76 -0.95 -29.21
CA VAL A 303 37.95 0.18 -28.72
C VAL A 303 37.00 -0.23 -27.59
N ARG A 304 37.26 -1.37 -26.94
CA ARG A 304 36.51 -1.80 -25.75
C ARG A 304 36.99 -1.03 -24.51
N GLY A 305 36.05 -0.70 -23.63
CA GLY A 305 36.30 0.15 -22.45
C GLY A 305 36.14 1.66 -22.68
N LEU A 306 35.97 2.12 -23.92
CA LEU A 306 35.84 3.56 -24.25
C LEU A 306 34.48 3.92 -24.87
N PHE A 307 33.92 5.04 -24.41
CA PHE A 307 32.62 5.57 -24.77
C PHE A 307 32.73 7.02 -25.24
N SER A 308 31.87 7.41 -26.18
CA SER A 308 31.65 8.80 -26.56
C SER A 308 30.50 9.40 -25.76
N THR A 309 30.40 10.73 -25.68
CA THR A 309 29.21 11.38 -25.10
C THR A 309 27.93 10.94 -25.81
N GLU A 310 28.01 10.71 -27.13
CA GLU A 310 26.90 10.17 -27.94
C GLU A 310 26.51 8.73 -27.53
N ASP A 311 27.46 7.87 -27.15
CA ASP A 311 27.14 6.57 -26.52
C ASP A 311 26.34 6.78 -25.22
N LEU A 312 26.72 7.76 -24.38
CA LEU A 312 26.03 8.05 -23.11
C LEU A 312 24.61 8.60 -23.32
N VAL A 313 24.43 9.54 -24.25
CA VAL A 313 23.10 10.04 -24.68
C VAL A 313 22.22 8.88 -25.13
N ASN A 314 22.78 7.97 -25.95
CA ASN A 314 22.07 6.78 -26.42
C ASN A 314 21.75 5.78 -25.30
N VAL A 315 22.63 5.59 -24.32
CA VAL A 315 22.36 4.74 -23.15
C VAL A 315 21.27 5.36 -22.28
N PHE A 316 21.37 6.66 -21.97
CA PHE A 316 20.40 7.39 -21.17
C PHE A 316 19.00 7.29 -21.78
N LYS A 317 18.82 7.71 -23.05
CA LYS A 317 17.54 7.65 -23.76
C LYS A 317 16.92 6.24 -23.73
N LYS A 318 17.72 5.18 -23.84
CA LYS A 318 17.24 3.77 -23.84
C LYS A 318 17.01 3.18 -22.44
N LEU A 319 17.47 3.85 -21.39
CA LEU A 319 17.23 3.47 -19.99
C LEU A 319 16.08 4.27 -19.36
N THR A 320 15.99 5.58 -19.61
CA THR A 320 14.99 6.48 -19.01
C THR A 320 13.69 6.59 -19.80
N THR A 321 13.72 6.50 -21.13
CA THR A 321 12.47 6.61 -21.91
C THR A 321 11.59 5.37 -21.70
N ARG A 322 10.39 5.61 -21.18
CA ARG A 322 9.33 4.63 -20.95
C ARG A 322 8.30 4.75 -22.08
N PRO A 323 8.13 3.74 -22.96
CA PRO A 323 7.27 3.86 -24.14
C PRO A 323 5.84 4.30 -23.83
N GLU A 324 5.25 3.79 -22.75
CA GLU A 324 3.91 4.13 -22.29
C GLU A 324 3.76 5.60 -21.86
N ILE A 325 4.82 6.19 -21.27
CA ILE A 325 4.85 7.61 -20.88
C ILE A 325 5.11 8.49 -22.12
N TYR A 326 5.94 8.02 -23.05
CA TYR A 326 6.20 8.70 -24.32
C TYR A 326 4.94 8.74 -25.20
N HIS A 327 4.24 7.61 -25.38
CA HIS A 327 2.97 7.54 -26.10
C HIS A 327 1.88 8.39 -25.42
N LEU A 328 1.92 8.56 -24.09
CA LEU A 328 1.03 9.48 -23.36
C LEU A 328 1.36 10.94 -23.65
N LEU A 329 2.65 11.33 -23.66
CA LEU A 329 3.09 12.68 -24.03
C LEU A 329 2.67 13.01 -25.46
N VAL A 330 3.01 12.15 -26.44
CA VAL A 330 2.76 12.42 -27.87
C VAL A 330 1.26 12.50 -28.20
N ARG A 331 0.41 11.86 -27.40
CA ARG A 331 -1.05 11.93 -27.51
C ARG A 331 -1.61 13.32 -27.17
N TYR A 332 -0.98 14.06 -26.27
CA TYR A 332 -1.42 15.40 -25.87
C TYR A 332 -0.65 16.52 -26.60
N SER A 333 0.61 16.31 -27.00
CA SER A 333 1.47 17.29 -27.69
C SER A 333 1.10 17.65 -29.13
N GLN A 334 -0.07 17.22 -29.61
CA GLN A 334 -0.48 17.37 -31.02
C GLN A 334 0.55 16.82 -32.03
N ASN A 335 1.28 15.76 -31.66
CA ASN A 335 2.36 15.11 -32.44
C ASN A 335 3.70 15.87 -32.48
N GLN A 336 4.07 16.51 -31.37
CA GLN A 336 5.43 16.97 -31.04
C GLN A 336 6.07 16.06 -29.97
N ASP A 337 7.37 16.21 -29.72
CA ASP A 337 8.11 15.48 -28.67
C ASP A 337 8.15 16.22 -27.30
N PHE A 338 7.32 17.27 -27.14
CA PHE A 338 7.15 18.08 -25.93
C PHE A 338 5.69 18.53 -25.77
N LEU A 339 5.25 18.85 -24.55
CA LEU A 339 3.96 19.52 -24.30
C LEU A 339 4.18 21.04 -24.21
N SER A 340 3.34 21.84 -24.88
CA SER A 340 3.20 23.27 -24.58
C SER A 340 2.42 23.52 -23.28
N THR A 341 2.35 24.77 -22.83
CA THR A 341 1.45 25.20 -21.74
C THR A 341 -0.01 24.81 -21.99
N GLU A 342 -0.46 24.90 -23.24
CA GLU A 342 -1.80 24.55 -23.69
C GLU A 342 -2.02 23.03 -23.69
N ASP A 343 -1.07 22.25 -24.21
CA ASP A 343 -1.15 20.79 -24.23
C ASP A 343 -1.09 20.20 -22.81
N LEU A 344 -0.28 20.81 -21.92
CA LEU A 344 -0.22 20.46 -20.51
C LEU A 344 -1.54 20.81 -19.79
N THR A 345 -2.18 21.93 -20.15
CA THR A 345 -3.53 22.26 -19.65
C THR A 345 -4.54 21.18 -20.05
N LEU A 346 -4.52 20.76 -21.33
CA LEU A 346 -5.38 19.67 -21.82
C LEU A 346 -5.11 18.33 -21.13
N PHE A 347 -3.84 17.97 -20.88
CA PHE A 347 -3.48 16.76 -20.13
C PHE A 347 -4.02 16.79 -18.69
N LEU A 348 -3.86 17.90 -17.98
CA LEU A 348 -4.29 18.05 -16.59
C LEU A 348 -5.82 18.01 -16.45
N GLU A 349 -6.56 18.61 -17.40
CA GLU A 349 -8.02 18.57 -17.37
C GLU A 349 -8.60 17.23 -17.87
N ALA A 350 -8.04 16.64 -18.93
CA ALA A 350 -8.62 15.44 -19.56
C ALA A 350 -8.16 14.11 -18.97
N GLU A 351 -6.88 13.99 -18.53
CA GLU A 351 -6.33 12.74 -17.99
C GLU A 351 -6.25 12.79 -16.45
N GLN A 352 -5.80 13.91 -15.86
CA GLN A 352 -5.76 14.07 -14.40
C GLN A 352 -7.09 14.54 -13.79
N GLY A 353 -8.10 14.87 -14.62
CA GLY A 353 -9.45 15.24 -14.18
C GLY A 353 -9.52 16.56 -13.41
N MET A 354 -8.51 17.42 -13.53
CA MET A 354 -8.50 18.75 -12.91
C MET A 354 -9.55 19.65 -13.59
N SER A 355 -9.95 20.74 -12.92
CA SER A 355 -10.98 21.65 -13.41
C SER A 355 -10.52 23.10 -13.38
N LYS A 356 -10.58 23.78 -14.54
CA LYS A 356 -10.17 25.18 -14.74
C LYS A 356 -8.71 25.42 -14.37
N VAL A 357 -7.82 24.64 -14.98
CA VAL A 357 -6.38 24.78 -14.76
C VAL A 357 -5.90 26.13 -15.28
N ALA A 358 -5.29 26.94 -14.41
CA ALA A 358 -4.72 28.22 -14.78
C ALA A 358 -3.40 28.04 -15.56
N SER A 359 -3.21 28.78 -16.65
CA SER A 359 -1.99 28.77 -17.47
C SER A 359 -0.71 29.00 -16.64
N GLU A 360 -0.79 29.86 -15.60
CA GLU A 360 0.28 30.09 -14.63
C GLU A 360 0.75 28.80 -13.94
N LYS A 361 -0.16 27.90 -13.55
CA LYS A 361 0.22 26.59 -12.95
C LYS A 361 0.96 25.71 -13.96
N CYS A 362 0.56 25.73 -15.24
CA CYS A 362 1.27 24.98 -16.28
C CYS A 362 2.70 25.53 -16.49
N ALA A 363 2.86 26.86 -16.51
CA ALA A 363 4.17 27.50 -16.59
C ALA A 363 5.06 27.18 -15.38
N ASP A 364 4.51 27.19 -14.16
CA ASP A 364 5.26 26.82 -12.93
C ASP A 364 5.65 25.32 -12.92
N ILE A 365 4.78 24.42 -13.39
CA ILE A 365 5.13 22.98 -13.58
C ILE A 365 6.33 22.85 -14.52
N ILE A 366 6.28 23.51 -15.69
CA ILE A 366 7.38 23.46 -16.67
C ILE A 366 8.68 23.98 -16.06
N LYS A 367 8.64 25.19 -15.49
CA LYS A 367 9.78 25.83 -14.82
C LYS A 367 10.40 24.95 -13.72
N LYS A 368 9.58 24.22 -12.98
CA LYS A 368 9.97 23.36 -11.84
C LYS A 368 10.53 22.00 -12.27
N PHE A 369 9.89 21.28 -13.19
CA PHE A 369 10.16 19.87 -13.45
C PHE A 369 10.97 19.58 -14.72
N GLU A 370 10.90 20.45 -15.73
CA GLU A 370 11.74 20.33 -16.93
C GLU A 370 13.23 20.41 -16.55
N PRO A 371 14.13 19.61 -17.15
CA PRO A 371 15.56 19.79 -16.97
C PRO A 371 16.20 20.78 -17.96
N SER A 372 15.73 20.90 -19.21
CA SER A 372 16.36 21.75 -20.23
C SER A 372 16.04 23.24 -20.04
N THR A 373 17.08 24.08 -19.93
CA THR A 373 16.95 25.54 -19.86
C THR A 373 16.30 26.13 -21.11
N GLU A 374 16.59 25.57 -22.29
CA GLU A 374 15.99 25.97 -23.58
C GLU A 374 14.49 25.67 -23.59
N ALA A 375 14.09 24.46 -23.17
CA ALA A 375 12.68 24.07 -23.10
C ALA A 375 11.90 24.95 -22.10
N LYS A 376 12.48 25.30 -20.95
CA LYS A 376 11.88 26.25 -19.99
C LYS A 376 11.63 27.63 -20.59
N LEU A 377 12.60 28.16 -21.34
CA LEU A 377 12.47 29.48 -21.99
C LEU A 377 11.42 29.49 -23.10
N LEU A 378 11.17 28.35 -23.75
CA LEU A 378 10.14 28.16 -24.76
C LEU A 378 8.76 27.79 -24.20
N GLY A 379 8.64 27.49 -22.91
CA GLY A 379 7.38 27.00 -22.31
C GLY A 379 7.03 25.57 -22.73
N HIS A 380 8.05 24.72 -22.92
CA HIS A 380 7.90 23.33 -23.35
C HIS A 380 8.27 22.34 -22.23
N LEU A 381 7.49 21.26 -22.08
CA LEU A 381 7.80 20.12 -21.20
C LEU A 381 8.23 18.92 -22.04
N GLY A 382 9.52 18.54 -21.96
CA GLY A 382 10.04 17.34 -22.60
C GLY A 382 9.67 16.07 -21.84
N ILE A 383 10.01 14.90 -22.40
CA ILE A 383 9.69 13.59 -21.81
C ILE A 383 10.30 13.38 -20.41
N ASP A 384 11.52 13.87 -20.16
CA ASP A 384 12.16 13.77 -18.84
C ASP A 384 11.50 14.71 -17.83
N GLY A 385 11.14 15.94 -18.24
CA GLY A 385 10.39 16.88 -17.42
C GLY A 385 8.98 16.38 -17.07
N PHE A 386 8.30 15.78 -18.05
CA PHE A 386 7.00 15.15 -17.85
C PHE A 386 7.10 13.95 -16.90
N MET A 387 8.15 13.13 -17.00
CA MET A 387 8.39 12.04 -16.06
C MET A 387 8.69 12.55 -14.64
N ASN A 388 9.48 13.60 -14.49
CA ASN A 388 9.74 14.26 -13.20
C ASN A 388 8.45 14.79 -12.56
N PHE A 389 7.54 15.36 -13.36
CA PHE A 389 6.23 15.82 -12.89
C PHE A 389 5.33 14.65 -12.46
N LEU A 390 5.23 13.59 -13.26
CA LEU A 390 4.42 12.39 -12.97
C LEU A 390 4.92 11.61 -11.74
N LEU A 391 6.21 11.69 -11.42
CA LEU A 391 6.81 11.09 -10.22
C LEU A 391 6.81 12.03 -9.00
N SER A 392 6.25 13.24 -9.14
CA SER A 392 6.21 14.23 -8.05
C SER A 392 5.03 14.00 -7.09
N PRO A 393 5.09 14.51 -5.85
CA PRO A 393 3.96 14.49 -4.92
C PRO A 393 2.70 15.24 -5.38
N GLU A 394 2.76 16.00 -6.47
CA GLU A 394 1.57 16.62 -7.09
C GLU A 394 0.75 15.63 -7.94
N CYS A 395 1.35 14.48 -8.29
CA CYS A 395 0.75 13.38 -9.04
C CYS A 395 0.59 12.10 -8.19
N ASP A 396 0.71 12.20 -6.85
CA ASP A 396 0.49 11.07 -5.95
C ASP A 396 -0.97 10.59 -6.02
N ILE A 397 -1.18 9.28 -5.93
CA ILE A 397 -2.49 8.64 -5.84
C ILE A 397 -3.20 8.97 -4.51
N PHE A 398 -2.43 9.31 -3.47
CA PHE A 398 -2.95 9.83 -2.21
C PHE A 398 -3.04 11.35 -2.22
N ASN A 399 -4.20 11.90 -1.85
CA ASN A 399 -4.36 13.35 -1.66
C ASN A 399 -3.38 13.87 -0.60
N PRO A 400 -2.43 14.78 -0.93
CA PRO A 400 -1.44 15.27 0.02
C PRO A 400 -2.05 16.00 1.23
N ALA A 401 -3.27 16.57 1.10
CA ALA A 401 -3.98 17.16 2.23
C ALA A 401 -4.32 16.14 3.34
N ASN A 402 -4.40 14.85 2.98
CA ASN A 402 -4.71 13.75 3.89
C ASN A 402 -3.45 13.13 4.55
N ALA A 403 -2.25 13.69 4.32
CA ALA A 403 -0.99 13.20 4.90
C ALA A 403 -0.83 13.56 6.39
N SER A 404 -1.63 14.50 6.89
CA SER A 404 -1.77 14.83 8.31
C SER A 404 -3.20 14.48 8.78
N VAL A 405 -3.50 14.65 10.07
CA VAL A 405 -4.85 14.35 10.59
C VAL A 405 -5.82 15.42 10.10
N TYR A 406 -6.72 15.01 9.20
CA TYR A 406 -7.68 15.87 8.49
C TYR A 406 -9.14 15.65 8.91
N GLN A 407 -9.35 14.65 9.79
CA GLN A 407 -10.63 14.36 10.40
C GLN A 407 -10.99 15.42 11.44
N ASP A 408 -12.29 15.63 11.66
CA ASP A 408 -12.79 16.24 12.89
C ASP A 408 -12.41 15.34 14.08
N MET A 409 -11.72 15.90 15.08
CA MET A 409 -11.22 15.19 16.27
C MET A 409 -11.88 15.70 17.58
N ASP A 410 -12.98 16.45 17.44
CA ASP A 410 -13.79 17.03 18.52
C ASP A 410 -15.14 16.29 18.73
N GLN A 411 -15.43 15.23 17.95
CA GLN A 411 -16.58 14.35 18.18
C GLN A 411 -16.36 13.42 19.40
N SER A 412 -17.45 12.83 19.90
CA SER A 412 -17.41 11.82 20.97
C SER A 412 -16.48 10.65 20.64
N LEU A 413 -15.71 10.14 21.61
CA LEU A 413 -14.76 9.03 21.41
C LEU A 413 -15.35 7.78 20.71
N ASN A 414 -16.65 7.50 20.87
CA ASN A 414 -17.32 6.37 20.22
C ASN A 414 -17.61 6.58 18.72
N HIS A 415 -17.28 7.73 18.12
CA HIS A 415 -17.46 8.03 16.70
C HIS A 415 -16.24 7.65 15.84
N TYR A 416 -15.18 7.11 16.45
CA TYR A 416 -13.91 6.80 15.80
C TYR A 416 -13.63 5.30 15.77
N PHE A 417 -13.03 4.82 14.68
CA PHE A 417 -12.34 3.52 14.70
C PHE A 417 -10.99 3.69 15.41
N ILE A 418 -10.76 2.88 16.44
CA ILE A 418 -9.60 2.92 17.31
C ILE A 418 -8.68 1.78 16.89
N ALA A 419 -7.41 2.08 16.61
CA ALA A 419 -6.42 1.06 16.29
C ALA A 419 -6.13 0.20 17.53
N SER A 420 -6.70 -1.00 17.58
CA SER A 420 -6.55 -1.96 18.68
C SER A 420 -5.48 -3.02 18.44
N SER A 421 -4.91 -3.51 19.55
CA SER A 421 -4.14 -4.75 19.63
C SER A 421 -4.85 -5.71 20.59
N HIS A 422 -4.71 -7.02 20.35
CA HIS A 422 -5.22 -8.09 21.22
C HIS A 422 -4.06 -8.95 21.72
N ASN A 423 -4.04 -9.28 23.02
CA ASN A 423 -2.92 -9.97 23.69
C ASN A 423 -1.55 -9.37 23.34
N THR A 424 -1.43 -8.04 23.45
CA THR A 424 -0.34 -7.20 22.89
C THR A 424 1.09 -7.63 23.25
N PHE A 425 1.26 -8.35 24.35
CA PHE A 425 2.55 -8.87 24.82
C PHE A 425 3.07 -10.08 24.01
N LEU A 426 2.21 -10.84 23.31
CA LEU A 426 2.60 -12.07 22.62
C LEU A 426 3.22 -11.80 21.23
N LEU A 427 4.36 -12.45 20.96
CA LEU A 427 5.05 -12.36 19.66
C LEU A 427 4.77 -13.53 18.70
N ALA A 428 4.13 -14.62 19.18
CA ALA A 428 3.86 -15.83 18.39
C ALA A 428 2.50 -16.46 18.76
N ASP A 429 2.45 -17.77 19.00
CA ASP A 429 1.22 -18.53 19.25
C ASP A 429 0.60 -18.29 20.65
N GLN A 430 -0.70 -18.51 20.77
CA GLN A 430 -1.51 -18.27 21.98
C GLN A 430 -1.36 -19.35 23.06
N LEU A 431 -0.49 -20.36 22.91
CA LEU A 431 -0.33 -21.43 23.91
C LEU A 431 1.04 -21.44 24.56
N LYS A 432 2.11 -21.19 23.78
CA LYS A 432 3.53 -21.30 24.15
C LYS A 432 4.41 -20.18 23.59
N GLY A 433 3.83 -19.20 22.89
CA GLY A 433 4.58 -18.10 22.32
C GLY A 433 5.31 -17.26 23.38
N PRO A 434 6.45 -16.63 23.03
CA PRO A 434 7.12 -15.73 23.94
C PRO A 434 6.32 -14.42 24.09
N SER A 435 6.12 -14.01 25.34
CA SER A 435 5.74 -12.66 25.73
C SER A 435 6.98 -11.76 25.73
N SER A 436 6.88 -10.54 25.20
CA SER A 436 7.92 -9.50 25.28
C SER A 436 7.31 -8.10 25.39
N VAL A 437 8.06 -7.17 26.00
CA VAL A 437 7.77 -5.74 25.93
C VAL A 437 7.78 -5.19 24.50
N ASP A 438 8.49 -5.86 23.58
CA ASP A 438 8.54 -5.52 22.15
C ASP A 438 7.16 -5.38 21.50
N GLY A 439 6.18 -6.20 21.91
CA GLY A 439 4.84 -6.16 21.35
C GLY A 439 4.16 -4.81 21.54
N PHE A 440 4.33 -4.20 22.73
CA PHE A 440 3.84 -2.85 23.02
C PHE A 440 4.60 -1.78 22.23
N ILE A 441 5.94 -1.91 22.09
CA ILE A 441 6.78 -0.98 21.29
C ILE A 441 6.32 -0.98 19.82
N HIS A 442 6.15 -2.16 19.23
CA HIS A 442 5.72 -2.31 17.83
C HIS A 442 4.28 -1.82 17.61
N ALA A 443 3.38 -2.05 18.57
CA ALA A 443 2.02 -1.53 18.51
C ALA A 443 2.01 0.02 18.57
N LEU A 444 2.68 0.61 19.56
CA LEU A 444 2.71 2.06 19.77
C LEU A 444 3.37 2.82 18.60
N ARG A 445 4.49 2.31 18.08
CA ARG A 445 5.15 2.89 16.89
C ARG A 445 4.33 2.80 15.61
N ARG A 446 3.42 1.83 15.50
CA ARG A 446 2.42 1.73 14.43
C ARG A 446 1.18 2.60 14.65
N GLY A 447 1.12 3.37 15.74
CA GLY A 447 -0.01 4.24 16.07
C GLY A 447 -1.17 3.55 16.77
N CYS A 448 -0.99 2.33 17.29
CA CYS A 448 -2.00 1.63 18.09
C CYS A 448 -2.42 2.48 19.30
N ARG A 449 -3.73 2.58 19.55
CA ARG A 449 -4.37 3.36 20.62
C ARG A 449 -5.16 2.50 21.62
N CYS A 450 -5.26 1.18 21.44
CA CYS A 450 -5.74 0.26 22.47
C CYS A 450 -4.80 -0.95 22.65
N LEU A 451 -4.34 -1.20 23.88
CA LEU A 451 -3.40 -2.28 24.22
C LEU A 451 -4.01 -3.22 25.28
N ASP A 452 -3.73 -4.51 25.19
CA ASP A 452 -4.16 -5.52 26.18
C ASP A 452 -3.06 -5.85 27.19
N LEU A 453 -3.42 -5.84 28.47
CA LEU A 453 -2.58 -6.25 29.60
C LEU A 453 -3.34 -7.26 30.46
N HIS A 454 -2.82 -8.47 30.60
CA HIS A 454 -3.42 -9.55 31.39
C HIS A 454 -2.56 -9.75 32.65
N CYS A 455 -2.97 -9.14 33.76
CA CYS A 455 -2.19 -9.07 35.00
C CYS A 455 -2.49 -10.26 35.92
N PHE A 456 -1.47 -11.04 36.24
CA PHE A 456 -1.50 -12.20 37.15
C PHE A 456 -0.51 -12.04 38.31
N ASP A 457 -0.67 -12.84 39.36
CA ASP A 457 0.28 -12.87 40.48
C ASP A 457 1.64 -13.43 40.03
N GLY A 458 2.73 -12.67 40.19
CA GLY A 458 4.08 -13.17 40.00
C GLY A 458 4.64 -13.88 41.24
N SER A 459 5.56 -14.82 41.02
CA SER A 459 6.15 -15.71 42.03
C SER A 459 7.17 -15.02 42.95
N ASP A 460 7.67 -13.86 42.56
CA ASP A 460 8.53 -12.95 43.32
C ASP A 460 7.73 -11.93 44.15
N GLY A 461 6.40 -11.93 44.04
CA GLY A 461 5.49 -10.97 44.67
C GLY A 461 5.20 -9.72 43.83
N GLN A 462 5.78 -9.60 42.63
CA GLN A 462 5.47 -8.53 41.68
C GLN A 462 4.39 -8.98 40.68
N PRO A 463 3.49 -8.10 40.21
CA PRO A 463 2.52 -8.48 39.18
C PRO A 463 3.22 -8.80 37.85
N SER A 464 2.76 -9.84 37.15
CA SER A 464 3.31 -10.26 35.86
C SER A 464 2.25 -10.28 34.76
N ILE A 465 2.68 -10.08 33.51
CA ILE A 465 1.85 -10.16 32.31
C ILE A 465 2.07 -11.51 31.61
N HIS A 466 0.99 -12.25 31.40
CA HIS A 466 0.89 -13.43 30.53
C HIS A 466 -0.59 -13.71 30.22
N ASN A 467 -0.90 -14.59 29.25
CA ASN A 467 -2.29 -14.90 28.86
C ASN A 467 -2.95 -16.03 29.68
N GLY A 468 -2.24 -16.61 30.66
CA GLY A 468 -2.69 -17.77 31.45
C GLY A 468 -2.40 -19.16 30.84
N THR A 469 -1.66 -19.26 29.73
CA THR A 469 -1.20 -20.54 29.15
C THR A 469 0.29 -20.80 29.47
N LEU A 470 1.00 -21.59 28.65
CA LEU A 470 2.42 -21.91 28.81
C LEU A 470 3.35 -20.90 28.10
N THR A 471 2.91 -19.65 27.94
CA THR A 471 3.74 -18.55 27.39
C THR A 471 4.77 -18.08 28.41
N SER A 472 5.81 -17.37 28.00
CA SER A 472 6.67 -16.68 28.98
C SER A 472 5.89 -15.57 29.71
N HIS A 473 6.38 -15.19 30.89
CA HIS A 473 5.87 -14.09 31.70
C HIS A 473 6.81 -12.88 31.58
N ILE A 474 6.28 -11.66 31.63
CA ILE A 474 7.07 -10.42 31.72
C ILE A 474 6.63 -9.57 32.91
N PRO A 475 7.53 -8.84 33.62
CA PRO A 475 7.15 -8.03 34.78
C PRO A 475 6.25 -6.86 34.39
N LEU A 476 5.23 -6.56 35.20
CA LEU A 476 4.32 -5.43 34.93
C LEU A 476 5.06 -4.09 34.91
N SER A 477 6.00 -3.84 35.83
CA SER A 477 6.75 -2.57 35.85
C SER A 477 7.42 -2.29 34.52
N GLU A 478 8.10 -3.29 33.94
CA GLU A 478 8.83 -3.15 32.68
C GLU A 478 7.89 -2.79 31.53
N VAL A 479 6.73 -3.44 31.46
CA VAL A 479 5.65 -3.12 30.50
C VAL A 479 5.15 -1.68 30.70
N LEU A 480 4.94 -1.24 31.95
CA LEU A 480 4.46 0.12 32.24
C LEU A 480 5.53 1.19 31.93
N ASP A 481 6.81 0.92 32.22
CA ASP A 481 7.93 1.81 31.86
C ASP A 481 8.03 1.98 30.33
N VAL A 482 7.93 0.88 29.58
CA VAL A 482 7.93 0.86 28.11
C VAL A 482 6.71 1.58 27.52
N ILE A 483 5.51 1.34 28.05
CA ILE A 483 4.30 2.06 27.64
C ILE A 483 4.43 3.55 27.96
N ASN A 484 4.91 3.92 29.16
CA ASN A 484 5.05 5.31 29.57
C ASN A 484 5.97 6.11 28.63
N TYR A 485 7.07 5.48 28.18
CA TYR A 485 8.00 6.06 27.21
C TYR A 485 7.37 6.18 25.81
N HIS A 486 6.83 5.10 25.26
CA HIS A 486 6.38 5.05 23.85
C HIS A 486 4.95 5.56 23.61
N ALA A 487 4.13 5.77 24.64
CA ALA A 487 2.69 6.04 24.53
C ALA A 487 2.31 7.11 23.49
N PHE A 488 3.10 8.18 23.40
CA PHE A 488 2.80 9.36 22.58
C PHE A 488 3.89 9.71 21.55
N GLU A 489 4.86 8.82 21.26
CA GLU A 489 5.90 9.05 20.25
C GLU A 489 5.32 9.31 18.84
N LYS A 490 4.30 8.54 18.46
CA LYS A 490 3.72 8.55 17.11
C LYS A 490 2.51 9.49 16.95
N THR A 491 1.80 9.74 18.05
CA THR A 491 0.60 10.58 18.12
C THR A 491 0.25 10.85 19.58
N ASP A 492 -0.24 12.05 19.88
CA ASP A 492 -0.64 12.49 21.20
C ASP A 492 -2.10 12.17 21.57
N TYR A 493 -2.89 11.60 20.65
CA TYR A 493 -4.25 11.12 20.95
C TYR A 493 -4.28 10.00 22.00
N PRO A 494 -5.37 9.90 22.80
CA PRO A 494 -5.44 9.05 23.98
C PRO A 494 -5.09 7.58 23.76
N LEU A 495 -4.50 6.97 24.78
CA LEU A 495 -4.14 5.56 24.81
C LEU A 495 -5.05 4.79 25.79
N ILE A 496 -5.77 3.78 25.30
CA ILE A 496 -6.60 2.89 26.12
C ILE A 496 -5.78 1.67 26.53
N LEU A 497 -5.79 1.34 27.82
CA LEU A 497 -5.23 0.10 28.37
C LEU A 497 -6.38 -0.81 28.81
N CYS A 498 -6.64 -1.88 28.06
CA CYS A 498 -7.55 -2.94 28.46
C CYS A 498 -6.83 -3.85 29.46
N ILE A 499 -7.15 -3.72 30.75
CA ILE A 499 -6.51 -4.48 31.82
C ILE A 499 -7.45 -5.58 32.32
N GLU A 500 -7.13 -6.83 31.99
CA GLU A 500 -7.72 -8.00 32.65
C GLU A 500 -6.95 -8.31 33.94
N ILE A 501 -7.60 -8.12 35.09
CA ILE A 501 -6.94 -8.31 36.38
C ILE A 501 -7.31 -9.66 37.00
N GLN A 502 -6.30 -10.52 37.13
CA GLN A 502 -6.42 -11.92 37.57
C GLN A 502 -5.80 -12.15 38.96
N CYS A 503 -4.96 -11.20 39.43
CA CYS A 503 -4.19 -11.19 40.68
C CYS A 503 -5.00 -11.30 41.98
N SER A 504 -4.30 -11.69 43.05
CA SER A 504 -4.66 -11.51 44.47
C SER A 504 -4.81 -10.04 44.86
N ILE A 505 -5.67 -9.72 45.84
CA ILE A 505 -6.01 -8.33 46.23
C ILE A 505 -4.77 -7.47 46.55
N SER A 506 -3.80 -8.01 47.28
CA SER A 506 -2.54 -7.32 47.60
C SER A 506 -1.71 -6.99 46.36
N GLN A 507 -1.70 -7.87 45.35
CA GLN A 507 -1.07 -7.55 44.07
C GLN A 507 -1.95 -6.63 43.20
N GLN A 508 -3.28 -6.66 43.31
CA GLN A 508 -4.15 -5.66 42.64
C GLN A 508 -3.91 -4.23 43.16
N GLU A 509 -3.65 -4.09 44.47
CA GLU A 509 -3.24 -2.81 45.07
C GLU A 509 -1.87 -2.37 44.56
N LEU A 510 -0.90 -3.28 44.41
CA LEU A 510 0.40 -3.00 43.79
C LEU A 510 0.28 -2.65 42.29
N VAL A 511 -0.61 -3.30 41.53
CA VAL A 511 -0.97 -2.90 40.16
C VAL A 511 -1.48 -1.46 40.14
N ALA A 512 -2.37 -1.08 41.07
CA ALA A 512 -2.90 0.28 41.16
C ALA A 512 -1.82 1.31 41.51
N GLN A 513 -0.93 0.99 42.46
CA GLN A 513 0.21 1.82 42.83
C GLN A 513 1.15 2.05 41.63
N LEU A 514 1.55 0.98 40.94
CA LEU A 514 2.42 1.05 39.77
C LEU A 514 1.79 1.86 38.63
N LEU A 515 0.48 1.73 38.38
CA LEU A 515 -0.21 2.54 37.35
C LEU A 515 -0.14 4.04 37.67
N VAL A 516 -0.34 4.42 38.93
CA VAL A 516 -0.26 5.83 39.37
C VAL A 516 1.18 6.34 39.36
N GLU A 517 2.13 5.56 39.87
CA GLU A 517 3.57 5.91 39.91
C GLU A 517 4.15 6.10 38.49
N LYS A 518 3.91 5.13 37.60
CA LYS A 518 4.57 5.08 36.29
C LYS A 518 3.99 6.08 35.29
N PHE A 519 2.68 6.35 35.34
CA PHE A 519 2.03 7.26 34.39
C PHE A 519 1.81 8.67 34.94
N GLY A 520 1.68 8.86 36.25
CA GLY A 520 1.50 10.17 36.87
C GLY A 520 0.38 10.99 36.21
N GLU A 521 0.70 12.20 35.76
CA GLU A 521 -0.25 13.12 35.09
C GLU A 521 -0.80 12.59 33.76
N LYS A 522 -0.17 11.59 33.13
CA LYS A 522 -0.72 10.93 31.93
C LYS A 522 -1.92 10.06 32.28
N LEU A 523 -2.04 9.55 33.50
CA LEU A 523 -3.17 8.69 33.90
C LEU A 523 -4.47 9.49 33.99
N PHE A 524 -5.52 9.00 33.32
CA PHE A 524 -6.83 9.63 33.38
C PHE A 524 -7.59 9.24 34.66
N LEU A 525 -7.85 10.23 35.53
CA LEU A 525 -8.43 10.03 36.86
C LEU A 525 -9.75 10.80 37.03
N HIS A 526 -10.61 10.36 37.94
CA HIS A 526 -12.00 10.83 38.02
C HIS A 526 -12.14 12.34 38.29
N TYR A 527 -11.19 12.96 39.01
CA TYR A 527 -11.22 14.41 39.23
C TYR A 527 -11.10 15.21 37.92
N ILE A 528 -10.48 14.65 36.88
CA ILE A 528 -10.35 15.30 35.57
C ILE A 528 -11.74 15.47 34.93
N LEU A 529 -12.62 14.47 35.09
CA LEU A 529 -14.03 14.55 34.64
C LEU A 529 -14.85 15.61 35.40
N LEU A 530 -14.42 16.00 36.60
CA LEU A 530 -15.04 17.08 37.39
C LEU A 530 -14.51 18.47 36.98
N THR A 531 -13.27 18.57 36.50
CA THR A 531 -12.65 19.86 36.11
C THR A 531 -12.91 20.27 34.65
N MET A 532 -13.33 19.36 33.78
CA MET A 532 -13.56 19.63 32.34
C MET A 532 -14.95 20.21 32.03
N ASP A 533 -15.65 20.79 33.02
CA ASP A 533 -17.06 21.25 32.94
C ASP A 533 -18.09 20.22 32.45
N ILE A 534 -17.70 18.94 32.32
CA ILE A 534 -18.57 17.86 31.86
C ILE A 534 -19.50 17.45 33.02
N ASN A 535 -20.68 18.08 33.07
CA ASN A 535 -21.73 17.89 34.08
C ASN A 535 -21.88 16.42 34.53
N THR A 536 -21.64 16.16 35.82
CA THR A 536 -21.73 14.82 36.44
C THR A 536 -23.12 14.46 36.96
N ASN A 537 -24.11 15.33 36.75
CA ASN A 537 -25.51 15.05 37.07
C ASN A 537 -26.13 14.06 36.07
N SER A 538 -26.15 12.77 36.43
CA SER A 538 -27.16 11.72 36.15
C SER A 538 -27.81 11.52 34.77
N ASP A 539 -27.52 12.31 33.74
CA ASP A 539 -28.18 12.21 32.43
C ASP A 539 -27.64 11.03 31.60
N LYS A 540 -28.52 10.08 31.31
CA LYS A 540 -28.24 8.86 30.50
C LYS A 540 -27.76 9.13 29.06
N ASN A 541 -27.68 10.40 28.65
CA ASN A 541 -27.30 10.85 27.31
C ASN A 541 -25.99 11.66 27.29
N ARG A 542 -25.19 11.65 28.37
CA ARG A 542 -23.85 12.26 28.40
C ARG A 542 -22.95 11.67 27.32
N SER A 543 -22.44 12.51 26.41
CA SER A 543 -21.41 12.13 25.44
C SER A 543 -20.11 11.71 26.12
N LEU A 544 -19.31 10.86 25.47
CA LEU A 544 -17.90 10.71 25.85
C LEU A 544 -17.12 11.99 25.45
N PRO A 545 -16.01 12.31 26.13
CA PRO A 545 -15.10 13.36 25.68
C PRO A 545 -14.49 13.02 24.32
N SER A 546 -13.98 14.02 23.62
CA SER A 546 -13.35 13.85 22.31
C SER A 546 -11.91 13.32 22.38
N PRO A 547 -11.35 12.83 21.26
CA PRO A 547 -9.91 12.60 21.15
C PRO A 547 -9.06 13.85 21.46
N ASN A 548 -9.55 15.06 21.14
CA ASN A 548 -8.89 16.32 21.47
C ASN A 548 -8.87 16.59 22.98
N ASP A 549 -10.00 16.41 23.67
CA ASP A 549 -10.12 16.55 25.13
C ASP A 549 -9.16 15.63 25.90
N LEU A 550 -8.84 14.48 25.31
CA LEU A 550 -8.11 13.38 25.94
C LEU A 550 -6.63 13.28 25.47
N ARG A 551 -6.10 14.30 24.79
CA ARG A 551 -4.68 14.35 24.37
C ARG A 551 -3.72 14.14 25.54
N GLY A 552 -2.71 13.31 25.33
CA GLY A 552 -1.69 12.94 26.32
C GLY A 552 -2.21 12.06 27.47
N LYS A 553 -3.45 11.55 27.42
CA LYS A 553 -4.05 10.75 28.49
C LYS A 553 -4.07 9.23 28.21
N ILE A 554 -3.84 8.47 29.28
CA ILE A 554 -3.85 7.02 29.36
C ILE A 554 -5.09 6.60 30.16
N ILE A 555 -5.96 5.80 29.55
CA ILE A 555 -7.32 5.51 30.03
C ILE A 555 -7.44 4.03 30.35
N ILE A 556 -7.78 3.68 31.59
CA ILE A 556 -7.93 2.29 32.01
C ILE A 556 -9.32 1.76 31.63
N LYS A 557 -9.36 0.69 30.83
CA LYS A 557 -10.55 -0.13 30.57
C LYS A 557 -10.49 -1.40 31.41
N SER A 558 -11.37 -1.53 32.40
CA SER A 558 -11.51 -2.75 33.20
C SER A 558 -12.87 -2.79 33.92
N LYS A 559 -13.08 -3.75 34.82
CA LYS A 559 -14.23 -3.83 35.72
C LYS A 559 -14.13 -2.78 36.83
N LYS A 560 -15.27 -2.32 37.32
CA LYS A 560 -15.38 -1.33 38.40
C LYS A 560 -16.36 -1.81 39.47
N LEU A 561 -16.05 -1.53 40.74
CA LEU A 561 -16.99 -1.69 41.84
C LEU A 561 -18.08 -0.60 41.81
N PRO A 562 -19.26 -0.85 42.40
CA PRO A 562 -20.19 0.23 42.76
C PRO A 562 -19.52 1.29 43.66
N PRO A 563 -20.01 2.55 43.65
CA PRO A 563 -19.60 3.55 44.64
C PRO A 563 -19.99 3.08 46.05
N CYS A 564 -19.12 3.30 47.03
CA CYS A 564 -19.44 2.98 48.43
C CYS A 564 -20.51 3.94 48.97
N PHE A 565 -21.54 3.38 49.62
CA PHE A 565 -22.47 4.14 50.44
C PHE A 565 -21.93 4.26 51.88
N PRO A 566 -22.15 5.36 52.61
CA PRO A 566 -21.52 5.61 53.92
C PRO A 566 -21.81 4.58 55.03
N ASN A 567 -22.79 3.70 54.84
CA ASN A 567 -23.22 2.70 55.81
C ASN A 567 -22.68 1.28 55.54
N GLU A 568 -21.92 1.08 54.45
CA GLU A 568 -21.20 -0.18 54.24
C GLU A 568 -19.77 -0.08 54.79
N ASN A 569 -19.42 -0.98 55.71
CA ASN A 569 -18.10 -1.01 56.35
C ASN A 569 -16.95 -0.91 55.33
N ASN A 570 -15.91 -0.14 55.67
CA ASN A 570 -14.68 0.05 54.88
C ASN A 570 -14.03 -1.28 54.46
N LYS A 571 -14.44 -1.83 53.32
CA LYS A 571 -13.80 -2.98 52.68
C LYS A 571 -12.93 -2.46 51.54
N GLU A 572 -11.64 -2.79 51.61
CA GLU A 572 -10.64 -2.48 50.59
C GLU A 572 -10.87 -3.26 49.28
N TYR A 573 -11.81 -4.22 49.27
CA TYR A 573 -12.24 -4.97 48.10
C TYR A 573 -13.75 -5.22 48.07
N GLY A 574 -14.30 -5.37 46.86
CA GLY A 574 -15.67 -5.85 46.61
C GLY A 574 -15.68 -7.10 45.73
N GLU A 575 -16.87 -7.61 45.41
CA GLU A 575 -17.05 -8.75 44.52
C GLU A 575 -17.58 -8.36 43.13
N ILE A 576 -17.03 -9.00 42.10
CA ILE A 576 -17.36 -8.83 40.69
C ILE A 576 -17.65 -10.20 40.04
N ILE A 577 -18.42 -10.19 38.95
CA ILE A 577 -18.66 -11.40 38.16
C ILE A 577 -17.51 -11.59 37.15
N ASP A 578 -16.87 -12.75 37.20
CA ASP A 578 -15.72 -13.10 36.35
C ASP A 578 -16.11 -13.11 34.86
N ASP A 579 -17.25 -13.71 34.54
CA ASP A 579 -17.72 -14.01 33.17
C ASP A 579 -18.37 -12.82 32.41
N ALA A 580 -18.10 -11.57 32.78
CA ALA A 580 -18.81 -10.40 32.27
C ALA A 580 -18.23 -9.77 30.99
N ASP A 581 -16.99 -10.09 30.60
CA ASP A 581 -16.30 -9.43 29.47
C ASP A 581 -16.54 -10.10 28.10
N CYS A 582 -17.41 -11.11 27.99
CA CYS A 582 -17.70 -11.74 26.69
C CYS A 582 -19.11 -12.35 26.62
N TYR A 583 -19.95 -11.77 25.75
CA TYR A 583 -21.37 -12.12 25.59
C TYR A 583 -21.65 -13.62 25.38
N GLU A 584 -20.80 -14.36 24.64
CA GLU A 584 -21.04 -15.79 24.43
C GLU A 584 -20.87 -16.65 25.69
N VAL A 585 -20.04 -16.21 26.65
CA VAL A 585 -19.87 -16.90 27.93
C VAL A 585 -21.15 -16.77 28.76
N THR A 586 -21.71 -15.56 28.81
CA THR A 586 -22.99 -15.23 29.46
C THR A 586 -24.15 -16.02 28.81
N ARG A 587 -24.30 -15.93 27.49
CA ARG A 587 -25.38 -16.56 26.71
C ARG A 587 -25.32 -18.09 26.66
N ARG A 588 -24.14 -18.71 26.82
CA ARG A 588 -24.03 -20.19 26.92
C ARG A 588 -24.42 -20.71 28.30
N ARG A 589 -24.24 -19.94 29.38
CA ARG A 589 -24.63 -20.38 30.74
C ARG A 589 -26.10 -20.17 31.06
N SER A 590 -26.77 -19.16 30.51
CA SER A 590 -28.22 -18.97 30.72
C SER A 590 -29.12 -20.09 30.19
N ARG A 591 -28.55 -21.09 29.50
CA ARG A 591 -29.24 -22.32 29.02
C ARG A 591 -28.90 -23.59 29.80
N LYS A 592 -28.21 -23.50 30.96
CA LYS A 592 -28.00 -24.62 31.90
C LYS A 592 -28.14 -24.14 33.35
N GLU A 593 -28.88 -24.89 34.16
CA GLU A 593 -29.20 -24.50 35.54
C GLU A 593 -27.99 -24.51 36.49
N SER A 594 -28.10 -23.66 37.53
CA SER A 594 -27.44 -23.76 38.83
C SER A 594 -26.00 -24.31 38.85
N ASN A 595 -25.07 -23.59 38.22
CA ASN A 595 -23.67 -23.59 38.66
C ASN A 595 -23.29 -22.16 39.04
N SER A 596 -22.54 -21.98 40.13
CA SER A 596 -22.28 -20.66 40.70
C SER A 596 -21.61 -19.72 39.69
N LYS A 597 -22.08 -18.47 39.63
CA LYS A 597 -21.32 -17.38 39.01
C LYS A 597 -19.95 -17.37 39.71
N LYS A 598 -18.85 -17.26 38.97
CA LYS A 598 -17.55 -17.07 39.60
C LYS A 598 -17.49 -15.64 40.11
N HIS A 599 -17.61 -15.49 41.43
CA HIS A 599 -17.37 -14.24 42.12
C HIS A 599 -15.86 -14.08 42.32
N ARG A 600 -15.31 -13.00 41.77
CA ARG A 600 -13.92 -12.59 41.98
C ARG A 600 -13.87 -11.38 42.90
N LYS A 601 -12.80 -11.25 43.67
CA LYS A 601 -12.54 -10.05 44.48
C LYS A 601 -11.80 -9.02 43.62
N LEU A 602 -12.25 -7.76 43.68
CA LEU A 602 -11.62 -6.62 43.03
C LEU A 602 -11.25 -5.58 44.09
N SER A 603 -10.02 -5.09 44.11
CA SER A 603 -9.59 -4.06 45.06
C SER A 603 -10.21 -2.70 44.69
N ARG A 604 -10.55 -1.92 45.70
CA ARG A 604 -11.08 -0.57 45.53
C ARG A 604 -10.02 0.36 44.93
N ALA A 605 -8.76 0.22 45.37
CA ALA A 605 -7.62 0.97 44.84
C ALA A 605 -7.48 0.83 43.31
N PHE A 606 -7.66 -0.37 42.74
CA PHE A 606 -7.63 -0.55 41.29
C PHE A 606 -8.94 -0.12 40.62
N SER A 607 -10.10 -0.48 41.20
CA SER A 607 -11.42 -0.10 40.71
C SER A 607 -11.57 1.41 40.51
N ASP A 608 -11.05 2.22 41.43
CA ASP A 608 -11.26 3.66 41.41
C ASP A 608 -10.41 4.38 40.33
N LEU A 609 -9.44 3.68 39.71
CA LEU A 609 -8.74 4.14 38.49
C LEU A 609 -9.59 4.00 37.21
N VAL A 610 -10.61 3.13 37.20
CA VAL A 610 -11.47 2.89 36.02
C VAL A 610 -12.46 4.04 35.87
N CYS A 611 -12.08 5.09 35.14
CA CYS A 611 -12.81 6.37 35.15
C CYS A 611 -13.78 6.58 33.98
N LEU A 612 -13.44 6.11 32.77
CA LEU A 612 -14.19 6.42 31.54
C LEU A 612 -14.68 5.20 30.76
N LEU A 613 -14.03 4.03 30.89
CA LEU A 613 -14.29 2.84 30.08
C LEU A 613 -14.50 1.60 30.97
N ARG A 614 -15.71 1.48 31.53
CA ARG A 614 -16.11 0.42 32.45
C ARG A 614 -16.61 -0.81 31.68
N SER A 615 -15.97 -1.97 31.85
CA SER A 615 -16.48 -3.25 31.34
C SER A 615 -17.92 -3.48 31.82
N ALA A 616 -18.82 -3.78 30.89
CA ALA A 616 -20.20 -4.16 31.17
C ALA A 616 -20.62 -5.42 30.39
N PRO A 617 -21.39 -6.34 31.00
CA PRO A 617 -21.98 -7.45 30.26
C PRO A 617 -23.04 -6.93 29.29
N PHE A 618 -23.07 -7.49 28.09
CA PHE A 618 -24.17 -7.30 27.14
C PHE A 618 -25.22 -8.38 27.36
N GLU A 619 -26.51 -8.01 27.34
CA GLU A 619 -27.62 -8.97 27.38
C GLU A 619 -28.37 -8.98 26.03
N ASP A 620 -28.90 -7.81 25.66
CA ASP A 620 -29.47 -7.49 24.35
C ASP A 620 -29.47 -5.96 24.12
N PHE A 621 -29.78 -5.51 22.89
CA PHE A 621 -29.76 -4.09 22.53
C PHE A 621 -30.82 -3.25 23.24
N ASN A 622 -32.02 -3.76 23.51
CA ASN A 622 -33.07 -3.00 24.21
C ASN A 622 -32.67 -2.75 25.66
N THR A 623 -32.15 -3.79 26.35
CA THR A 623 -31.61 -3.66 27.71
C THR A 623 -30.46 -2.65 27.73
N ALA A 624 -29.53 -2.71 26.77
CA ALA A 624 -28.45 -1.73 26.61
C ALA A 624 -28.98 -0.29 26.43
N PHE A 625 -29.90 -0.03 25.48
CA PHE A 625 -30.41 1.32 25.25
C PHE A 625 -31.16 1.92 26.45
N ASN A 626 -31.78 1.09 27.30
CA ASN A 626 -32.52 1.55 28.47
C ASN A 626 -31.65 1.74 29.73
N GLU A 627 -30.65 0.88 29.95
CA GLU A 627 -29.93 0.78 31.22
C GLU A 627 -28.44 1.12 31.14
N GLN A 628 -27.79 0.88 30.00
CA GLN A 628 -26.35 1.11 29.83
C GLN A 628 -26.03 2.61 29.86
N GLN A 629 -24.97 2.95 30.59
CA GLN A 629 -24.40 4.30 30.67
C GLN A 629 -23.31 4.47 29.60
N SER A 630 -23.04 5.70 29.16
CA SER A 630 -22.04 5.96 28.11
C SER A 630 -20.60 5.66 28.53
N ASP A 631 -20.30 5.60 29.83
CA ASP A 631 -19.00 5.12 30.35
C ASP A 631 -18.85 3.59 30.25
N GLN A 632 -19.88 2.84 29.82
CA GLN A 632 -19.85 1.39 29.74
C GLN A 632 -19.54 0.89 28.34
N ILE A 633 -18.54 0.00 28.27
CA ILE A 633 -18.09 -0.68 27.07
C ILE A 633 -18.41 -2.18 27.17
N CYS A 634 -19.06 -2.71 26.13
CA CYS A 634 -19.28 -4.15 25.97
C CYS A 634 -18.20 -4.78 25.09
N THR A 635 -17.79 -6.00 25.43
CA THR A 635 -16.80 -6.77 24.67
C THR A 635 -17.44 -8.07 24.17
N PHE A 636 -17.24 -8.36 22.88
CA PHE A 636 -17.85 -9.46 22.15
C PHE A 636 -16.76 -10.36 21.59
N SER A 637 -16.94 -11.69 21.63
CA SER A 637 -16.11 -12.55 20.80
C SER A 637 -16.49 -12.38 19.33
N GLU A 638 -15.55 -12.67 18.44
CA GLU A 638 -15.71 -12.78 16.98
C GLU A 638 -17.08 -13.38 16.55
N ASN A 639 -17.48 -14.51 17.14
CA ASN A 639 -18.78 -15.16 16.87
C ASN A 639 -20.01 -14.35 17.29
N ALA A 640 -19.92 -13.65 18.43
CA ALA A 640 -20.99 -12.80 18.91
C ALA A 640 -21.12 -11.57 18.02
N GLY A 641 -20.01 -10.86 17.79
CA GLY A 641 -19.98 -9.67 16.93
C GLY A 641 -20.48 -10.00 15.52
N LEU A 642 -19.97 -11.06 14.90
CA LEU A 642 -20.31 -11.41 13.52
C LEU A 642 -21.77 -11.83 13.39
N ARG A 643 -22.30 -12.58 14.37
CA ARG A 643 -23.72 -12.93 14.40
C ARG A 643 -24.60 -11.69 14.52
N LEU A 644 -24.30 -10.79 15.45
CA LEU A 644 -25.06 -9.56 15.65
C LEU A 644 -24.97 -8.67 14.38
N ALA A 645 -23.77 -8.50 13.82
CA ALA A 645 -23.53 -7.74 12.60
C ALA A 645 -24.22 -8.33 11.34
N THR A 646 -24.58 -9.62 11.37
CA THR A 646 -25.32 -10.29 10.27
C THR A 646 -26.83 -10.34 10.51
N SER A 647 -27.28 -10.39 11.77
CA SER A 647 -28.67 -10.69 12.14
C SER A 647 -29.44 -9.46 12.64
N ASP A 648 -28.73 -8.55 13.30
CA ASP A 648 -29.25 -7.45 14.13
C ASP A 648 -28.44 -6.15 13.80
N ALA A 649 -28.16 -5.95 12.51
CA ALA A 649 -27.12 -5.04 12.03
C ALA A 649 -27.47 -3.55 12.26
N GLU A 650 -28.75 -3.18 12.10
CA GLU A 650 -29.21 -1.80 12.32
C GLU A 650 -29.18 -1.44 13.81
N GLU A 651 -29.58 -2.38 14.68
CA GLU A 651 -29.49 -2.26 16.13
C GLU A 651 -28.03 -2.11 16.58
N PHE A 652 -27.10 -2.86 15.99
CA PHE A 652 -25.67 -2.75 16.34
C PHE A 652 -25.06 -1.42 15.86
N ILE A 653 -25.41 -0.95 14.65
CA ILE A 653 -25.06 0.39 14.17
C ILE A 653 -25.60 1.48 15.12
N ASN A 654 -26.85 1.35 15.56
CA ASN A 654 -27.48 2.32 16.45
C ASN A 654 -26.92 2.25 17.89
N TYR A 655 -26.47 1.07 18.35
CA TYR A 655 -25.73 0.91 19.60
C TYR A 655 -24.39 1.64 19.54
N ASN A 656 -23.61 1.46 18.46
CA ASN A 656 -22.27 2.05 18.33
C ASN A 656 -22.29 3.59 18.18
N LYS A 657 -23.40 4.19 17.72
CA LYS A 657 -23.62 5.65 17.77
C LYS A 657 -23.68 6.22 19.20
N ARG A 658 -23.91 5.40 20.24
CA ARG A 658 -24.08 5.85 21.63
C ARG A 658 -23.08 5.23 22.62
N PHE A 659 -22.59 4.04 22.33
CA PHE A 659 -21.72 3.26 23.20
C PHE A 659 -20.50 2.75 22.41
N ILE A 660 -19.45 2.33 23.13
CA ILE A 660 -18.34 1.62 22.52
C ILE A 660 -18.62 0.10 22.54
N SER A 661 -18.33 -0.56 21.43
CA SER A 661 -18.13 -2.02 21.37
C SER A 661 -16.67 -2.35 21.07
N ARG A 662 -16.22 -3.47 21.64
CA ARG A 662 -14.94 -4.11 21.31
C ARG A 662 -15.18 -5.53 20.81
N VAL A 663 -14.47 -5.96 19.77
CA VAL A 663 -14.47 -7.36 19.31
C VAL A 663 -13.11 -8.00 19.53
N THR A 664 -13.10 -9.22 20.09
CA THR A 664 -11.87 -10.01 20.30
C THR A 664 -11.84 -11.29 19.45
N PRO A 665 -10.65 -11.73 18.97
CA PRO A 665 -10.49 -12.98 18.22
C PRO A 665 -11.01 -14.19 18.99
N GLY A 666 -11.60 -15.16 18.28
CA GLY A 666 -12.00 -16.44 18.86
C GLY A 666 -10.81 -17.22 19.42
N THR A 667 -10.95 -17.78 20.63
CA THR A 667 -9.88 -18.52 21.35
C THR A 667 -9.38 -19.78 20.63
N TRP A 668 -9.98 -20.16 19.50
CA TRP A 668 -9.49 -21.21 18.61
C TRP A 668 -8.33 -20.74 17.71
N ARG A 669 -8.07 -19.43 17.60
CA ARG A 669 -6.99 -18.80 16.82
C ARG A 669 -5.64 -18.95 17.55
N VAL A 670 -5.31 -20.20 17.84
CA VAL A 670 -4.10 -20.62 18.56
C VAL A 670 -2.83 -20.15 17.84
N ASP A 671 -2.88 -20.05 16.51
CA ASP A 671 -1.84 -19.55 15.62
C ASP A 671 -1.70 -18.02 15.59
N SER A 672 -2.49 -17.28 16.41
CA SER A 672 -2.59 -15.82 16.37
C SER A 672 -3.06 -15.26 15.01
N SER A 673 -3.79 -16.07 14.23
CA SER A 673 -4.48 -15.59 13.02
C SER A 673 -5.51 -14.51 13.35
N ASN A 674 -5.72 -13.56 12.43
CA ASN A 674 -6.64 -12.45 12.64
C ASN A 674 -8.04 -12.70 12.02
N LEU A 675 -9.04 -12.04 12.60
CA LEU A 675 -10.37 -11.82 12.00
C LEU A 675 -10.31 -10.70 10.95
N ASN A 676 -11.30 -10.62 10.08
CA ASN A 676 -11.47 -9.49 9.16
C ASN A 676 -12.11 -8.31 9.91
N PRO A 677 -11.44 -7.16 10.11
CA PRO A 677 -12.00 -6.05 10.86
C PRO A 677 -13.14 -5.34 10.11
N GLN A 678 -13.17 -5.43 8.76
CA GLN A 678 -14.14 -4.72 7.93
C GLN A 678 -15.59 -5.11 8.26
N ASP A 679 -15.85 -6.38 8.59
CA ASP A 679 -17.19 -6.89 8.92
C ASP A 679 -17.77 -6.22 10.18
N PHE A 680 -16.90 -5.74 11.07
CA PHE A 680 -17.26 -5.07 12.32
C PHE A 680 -17.23 -3.55 12.17
N TRP A 681 -16.29 -2.99 11.39
CA TRP A 681 -16.30 -1.58 10.99
C TRP A 681 -17.56 -1.20 10.19
N ASN A 682 -18.08 -2.12 9.36
CA ASN A 682 -19.35 -1.94 8.64
C ASN A 682 -20.55 -1.68 9.58
N VAL A 683 -20.50 -2.16 10.82
CA VAL A 683 -21.53 -1.89 11.86
C VAL A 683 -21.07 -0.87 12.92
N GLY A 684 -19.99 -0.14 12.66
CA GLY A 684 -19.48 0.92 13.53
C GLY A 684 -18.71 0.46 14.78
N CYS A 685 -18.30 -0.82 14.86
CA CYS A 685 -17.52 -1.32 16.00
C CYS A 685 -16.17 -0.60 16.08
N GLN A 686 -15.86 0.01 17.22
CA GLN A 686 -14.73 0.91 17.34
C GLN A 686 -13.40 0.20 17.66
N MET A 687 -13.44 -0.92 18.41
CA MET A 687 -12.25 -1.51 19.06
C MET A 687 -12.06 -3.00 18.83
#